data_AF-A0AAN0J061-F1
#
_entry.id   AF-A0AAN0J061-F1
#
_cell.length_a   1.000
_cell.length_b   1.000
_cell.length_c   1.000
_cell.angle_alpha   90.00
_cell.angle_beta   90.00
_cell.angle_gamma   90.00
#
_symmetry.space_group_name_H-M   'P 1'
#
loop_
_entity.id
_entity.type
_entity.pdbx_description
1 polymer ?
#
loop_
_entity_poly.entity_id
_entity_poly.type
_entity_poly.pdbx_seq_one_letter_code
_entity_poly.pdbx_strand_id
1 'polypeptide(L)'
;MDKLGKKDAEAKSIYRIPPYYYLHVLDQNTNVTKVEVGPQTFIRQDNEKVILGPEKMIVVPPRHYCVIENPVVRDGDSKPILDSNGQVKLRHADQEIRLAQDPFPLFPGENLKQSVQQLKVVPANSALRLRAILDFEDQDGTKRVAGDEWLFEGPGTFIPCKEVAVEETIRATVIRPNQAIKLRARKETTDRDGNDRVTGEEWLVKKVGAYLPGAYEEVVDVVDAYVLTEKVALHMRATRTFNDKTGTTRKNGEEWLIKMEDTEAHIPDVYEEVVGIVNITTLNNRQYCVILDPVGDDGKPQLGQKKLIKGERSFFLRPGERFEKGTQNVFVLGEDEGLILKANEAYTDDDHGVDRRPGDRWMIRGPLEYVPPVEVEVVTKRVAIPLDENEGIYVRDIKTGRVRAICGATYMLTQDEELWAKELPPGVEELLSEGKDPLADRSDRGRPSAQLKRDKNKVVTFRVPHNAAVQIYDYKDKKARVVFGPEMVMLGPDEQFTQLSLSGGKPKRPNQIRSLCLLLGPDFCTDIITVETADHARLSLQLSYNWHFDVDKTSADDASKIFSVPDFVGDACKAIASRVRGTVAGVQFDDFHKLRQPLNFDFYDVPLYSFEIGPNSSESVAVTANGKLMITMRDMITPMNDDVRQQYAVFKDEAVTPDLPVYTSQYGVNITILGFSSVTVSLGSFRMIVKETPNILEVSLKGSIISDCLDAYIVPLSVHCLKLRGLDVSCFSTSSRNSIKFDAEHFWNLLSRMKYLEYLFVNCCSLSPLISNSQCGERPSRVLTDRELVVKESVIDHIKRMTRLKGLHVTNSRGTTMTEELHYFISQHLLSIISNLESLLCLGIDISYRQTTKLKSYIIEGLESILHKCHRLAVLYIYCTPLFFKKAIKLPVDPALYGNLTHLILDCSFTPMTSALGNALAISSKKYQLKHLFLASKTEEDVLKEMKAGNFIQFYQFKGLLCRHDSSVQQTYFDISELDLNIDFARLH
;
A
#
# COMPACT_ATOMS: atom_id res chain seq x y z
N MET A 1 17.28 70.58 -51.28
CA MET A 1 18.41 71.50 -51.54
C MET A 1 19.59 70.99 -50.72
N ASP A 2 20.46 70.13 -51.22
CA ASP A 2 21.08 70.11 -52.55
C ASP A 2 21.47 71.52 -53.00
N LYS A 3 22.71 71.85 -52.62
CA LYS A 3 23.48 73.04 -52.94
C LYS A 3 23.90 73.04 -54.41
N LEU A 4 22.95 73.17 -55.33
CA LEU A 4 23.25 73.49 -56.73
C LEU A 4 22.17 74.45 -57.25
N GLY A 5 22.50 75.74 -57.34
CA GLY A 5 21.56 76.77 -57.83
C GLY A 5 21.72 78.20 -57.26
N LYS A 6 22.79 78.50 -56.50
CA LYS A 6 23.00 79.81 -55.86
C LYS A 6 23.77 80.85 -56.70
N LYS A 7 23.74 80.77 -58.04
CA LYS A 7 24.39 81.76 -58.93
C LYS A 7 23.48 82.46 -59.97
N ASP A 8 22.18 82.16 -60.03
CA ASP A 8 21.26 82.75 -61.04
C ASP A 8 20.14 83.67 -60.49
N ALA A 9 20.22 84.06 -59.21
CA ALA A 9 19.14 84.85 -58.57
C ALA A 9 19.37 86.37 -58.54
N GLU A 10 20.58 86.87 -58.79
CA GLU A 10 20.89 88.31 -58.61
C GLU A 10 20.55 89.22 -59.81
N ALA A 11 20.09 88.67 -60.94
CA ALA A 11 19.80 89.45 -62.16
C ALA A 11 18.44 89.14 -62.82
N LYS A 12 17.40 88.80 -62.05
CA LYS A 12 16.01 88.86 -62.57
C LYS A 12 15.42 90.23 -62.27
N SER A 13 15.21 91.04 -63.32
CA SER A 13 14.48 92.32 -63.26
C SER A 13 12.96 92.14 -63.29
N ILE A 14 12.49 91.01 -63.83
CA ILE A 14 11.07 90.71 -64.03
C ILE A 14 10.71 89.42 -63.28
N TYR A 15 9.71 89.52 -62.40
CA TYR A 15 9.12 88.39 -61.66
C TYR A 15 7.67 88.20 -62.10
N ARG A 16 7.37 87.08 -62.76
CA ARG A 16 5.98 86.70 -63.02
C ARG A 16 5.40 86.08 -61.76
N ILE A 17 4.40 86.71 -61.16
CA ILE A 17 3.66 86.18 -60.00
C ILE A 17 2.38 85.51 -60.52
N PRO A 18 2.27 84.17 -60.46
CA PRO A 18 1.03 83.48 -60.81
C PRO A 18 -0.14 83.83 -59.86
N PRO A 19 -1.40 83.52 -60.22
CA PRO A 19 -2.52 83.58 -59.26
C PRO A 19 -2.23 82.72 -58.01
N TYR A 20 -2.59 83.21 -56.83
CA TYR A 20 -2.33 82.55 -55.53
C TYR A 20 -0.86 82.37 -55.16
N TYR A 21 0.03 83.20 -55.71
CA TYR A 21 1.42 83.31 -55.30
C TYR A 21 1.71 84.72 -54.79
N TYR A 22 2.75 84.85 -53.96
CA TYR A 22 3.21 86.13 -53.44
C TYR A 22 4.74 86.21 -53.40
N LEU A 23 5.28 87.43 -53.28
CA LEU A 23 6.69 87.70 -53.07
C LEU A 23 6.90 88.82 -52.04
N HIS A 24 8.07 88.84 -51.39
CA HIS A 24 8.47 89.92 -50.48
C HIS A 24 9.55 90.78 -51.14
N VAL A 25 9.31 92.08 -51.17
CA VAL A 25 10.24 93.09 -51.74
C VAL A 25 10.67 94.03 -50.63
N LEU A 26 11.98 94.13 -50.42
CA LEU A 26 12.59 95.14 -49.57
C LEU A 26 12.95 96.36 -50.41
N ASP A 27 12.39 97.50 -50.06
CA ASP A 27 12.88 98.80 -50.53
C ASP A 27 14.09 99.21 -49.68
N GLN A 28 15.25 99.36 -50.32
CA GLN A 28 16.52 99.69 -49.67
C GLN A 28 16.62 101.16 -49.24
N ASN A 29 15.77 102.05 -49.78
CA ASN A 29 15.75 103.45 -49.37
C ASN A 29 15.01 103.63 -48.04
N THR A 30 13.90 102.93 -47.88
CA THR A 30 13.03 103.01 -46.69
C THR A 30 13.26 101.87 -45.69
N ASN A 31 14.02 100.84 -46.07
CA ASN A 31 14.17 99.56 -45.36
C ASN A 31 12.84 98.85 -45.07
N VAL A 32 11.80 99.14 -45.84
CA VAL A 32 10.46 98.54 -45.70
C VAL A 32 10.35 97.32 -46.59
N THR A 33 9.93 96.20 -46.01
CA THR A 33 9.59 94.99 -46.76
C THR A 33 8.08 94.93 -46.98
N LYS A 34 7.65 94.98 -48.23
CA LYS A 34 6.25 94.85 -48.65
C LYS A 34 5.97 93.49 -49.28
N VAL A 35 4.71 93.07 -49.26
CA VAL A 35 4.22 91.87 -49.95
C VAL A 35 3.56 92.26 -51.26
N GLU A 36 3.92 91.56 -52.34
CA GLU A 36 3.33 91.73 -53.66
C GLU A 36 2.60 90.43 -54.04
N VAL A 37 1.32 90.55 -54.40
CA VAL A 37 0.40 89.43 -54.62
C VAL A 37 0.09 89.27 -56.11
N GLY A 38 0.03 88.04 -56.61
CA GLY A 38 -0.36 87.75 -58.00
C GLY A 38 -1.89 87.74 -58.22
N PRO A 39 -2.37 87.80 -59.48
CA PRO A 39 -1.59 87.68 -60.71
C PRO A 39 -1.07 89.02 -61.24
N GLN A 40 0.25 89.22 -61.18
CA GLN A 40 0.90 90.39 -61.77
C GLN A 40 2.32 90.05 -62.23
N THR A 41 2.83 90.81 -63.19
CA THR A 41 4.25 90.78 -63.55
C THR A 41 4.93 91.92 -62.79
N PHE A 42 5.64 91.58 -61.71
CA PHE A 42 6.34 92.54 -60.88
C PHE A 42 7.69 92.90 -61.52
N ILE A 43 7.92 94.19 -61.74
CA ILE A 43 9.17 94.73 -62.29
C ILE A 43 9.90 95.43 -61.15
N ARG A 44 11.06 94.88 -60.78
CA ARG A 44 11.88 95.34 -59.66
C ARG A 44 12.52 96.69 -60.00
N GLN A 45 12.31 97.71 -59.16
CA GLN A 45 13.01 99.00 -59.29
C GLN A 45 14.45 98.92 -58.78
N ASP A 46 15.28 99.93 -59.08
CA ASP A 46 16.71 99.92 -58.72
C ASP A 46 16.95 99.87 -57.20
N ASN A 47 16.07 100.49 -56.41
CA ASN A 47 16.12 100.48 -54.95
C ASN A 47 15.41 99.27 -54.31
N GLU A 48 14.85 98.35 -55.10
CA GLU A 48 14.07 97.21 -54.59
C GLU A 48 14.85 95.90 -54.69
N LYS A 49 14.75 95.07 -53.65
CA LYS A 49 15.34 93.73 -53.59
C LYS A 49 14.28 92.70 -53.22
N VAL A 50 14.06 91.71 -54.08
CA VAL A 50 13.19 90.57 -53.75
C VAL A 50 13.92 89.67 -52.74
N ILE A 51 13.36 89.53 -51.54
CA ILE A 51 13.91 88.69 -50.45
C ILE A 51 13.36 87.27 -50.54
N LEU A 52 12.07 87.15 -50.86
CA LEU A 52 11.33 85.88 -50.91
C LEU A 52 10.48 85.87 -52.18
N GLY A 53 10.46 84.77 -52.94
CA GLY A 53 9.42 84.58 -53.93
C GLY A 53 9.73 83.59 -55.05
N PRO A 54 8.79 83.45 -56.01
CA PRO A 54 7.35 83.48 -55.80
C PRO A 54 6.92 82.23 -55.01
N GLU A 55 6.32 82.40 -53.83
CA GLU A 55 5.84 81.31 -52.98
C GLU A 55 4.33 81.15 -53.10
N LYS A 56 3.83 79.92 -52.88
CA LYS A 56 2.39 79.65 -52.87
C LYS A 56 1.75 80.26 -51.64
N MET A 57 0.57 80.87 -51.81
CA MET A 57 -0.28 81.26 -50.69
C MET A 57 -0.71 80.04 -49.87
N ILE A 58 -0.96 80.26 -48.59
CA ILE A 58 -1.45 79.22 -47.71
C ILE A 58 -2.95 79.02 -47.97
N VAL A 59 -3.32 77.81 -48.34
CA VAL A 59 -4.71 77.39 -48.56
C VAL A 59 -5.13 76.56 -47.36
N VAL A 60 -6.14 77.04 -46.61
CA VAL A 60 -6.72 76.29 -45.48
C VAL A 60 -8.08 75.73 -45.93
N PRO A 61 -8.19 74.41 -46.19
CA PRO A 61 -9.44 73.80 -46.60
C PRO A 61 -10.50 73.85 -45.48
N PRO A 62 -11.80 73.66 -45.81
CA PRO A 62 -12.83 73.45 -44.80
C PRO A 62 -12.45 72.38 -43.77
N ARG A 63 -12.81 72.61 -42.50
CA ARG A 63 -12.48 71.74 -41.35
C ARG A 63 -10.98 71.56 -41.08
N HIS A 64 -10.14 72.47 -41.58
CA HIS A 64 -8.72 72.54 -41.26
C HIS A 64 -8.38 73.90 -40.62
N TYR A 65 -7.23 73.96 -39.99
CA TYR A 65 -6.66 75.18 -39.43
C TYR A 65 -5.13 75.19 -39.62
N CYS A 66 -4.53 76.35 -39.50
CA CYS A 66 -3.08 76.49 -39.34
C CYS A 66 -2.78 77.51 -38.24
N VAL A 67 -1.56 77.45 -37.68
CA VAL A 67 -1.13 78.39 -36.64
C VAL A 67 -0.06 79.31 -37.23
N ILE A 68 -0.34 80.61 -37.21
CA ILE A 68 0.60 81.66 -37.61
C ILE A 68 1.23 82.26 -36.35
N GLU A 69 2.55 82.38 -36.35
CA GLU A 69 3.33 83.10 -35.35
C GLU A 69 3.64 84.51 -35.84
N ASN A 70 3.59 85.48 -34.92
CA ASN A 70 3.69 86.91 -35.20
C ASN A 70 2.62 87.43 -36.18
N PRO A 71 1.31 87.17 -35.93
CA PRO A 71 0.25 87.51 -36.87
C PRO A 71 0.14 89.03 -37.08
N VAL A 72 -0.25 89.42 -38.29
CA VAL A 72 -0.52 90.81 -38.64
C VAL A 72 -1.63 91.42 -37.79
N VAL A 73 -1.46 92.69 -37.39
CA VAL A 73 -2.51 93.49 -36.75
C VAL A 73 -3.47 93.97 -37.84
N ARG A 74 -4.76 93.65 -37.70
CA ARG A 74 -5.81 94.05 -38.63
C ARG A 74 -6.70 95.15 -38.03
N ASP A 75 -7.24 96.01 -38.88
CA ASP A 75 -8.26 96.99 -38.51
C ASP A 75 -9.68 96.37 -38.49
N GLY A 76 -10.70 97.19 -38.20
CA GLY A 76 -12.10 96.76 -38.17
C GLY A 76 -12.64 96.25 -39.52
N ASP A 77 -11.98 96.60 -40.63
CA ASP A 77 -12.29 96.13 -41.99
C ASP A 77 -11.38 94.95 -42.41
N SER A 78 -10.68 94.31 -41.46
CA SER A 78 -9.77 93.19 -41.68
C SER A 78 -8.56 93.48 -42.59
N LYS A 79 -8.18 94.75 -42.77
CA LYS A 79 -6.99 95.16 -43.53
C LYS A 79 -5.76 95.27 -42.63
N PRO A 80 -4.55 94.98 -43.12
CA PRO A 80 -3.33 95.06 -42.34
C PRO A 80 -2.99 96.51 -41.99
N ILE A 81 -2.75 96.79 -40.70
CA ILE A 81 -2.33 98.11 -40.23
C ILE A 81 -0.84 98.31 -40.53
N LEU A 82 -0.50 99.43 -41.15
CA LEU A 82 0.88 99.84 -41.42
C LEU A 82 1.40 100.75 -40.30
N ASP A 83 2.70 100.68 -40.01
CA ASP A 83 3.39 101.59 -39.10
C ASP A 83 3.69 102.96 -39.77
N SER A 84 4.32 103.88 -39.04
CA SER A 84 4.69 105.21 -39.55
C SER A 84 5.65 105.21 -40.75
N ASN A 85 6.37 104.10 -40.95
CA ASN A 85 7.34 103.90 -42.02
C ASN A 85 6.73 103.11 -43.19
N GLY A 86 5.48 102.62 -43.08
CA GLY A 86 4.83 101.81 -44.10
C GLY A 86 5.07 100.30 -43.97
N GLN A 87 5.69 99.84 -42.88
CA GLN A 87 5.87 98.42 -42.58
C GLN A 87 4.60 97.83 -41.95
N VAL A 88 4.24 96.60 -42.30
CA VAL A 88 3.09 95.91 -41.71
C VAL A 88 3.32 95.64 -40.22
N LYS A 89 2.40 96.08 -39.35
CA LYS A 89 2.49 95.89 -37.91
C LYS A 89 2.10 94.47 -37.51
N LEU A 90 2.95 93.80 -36.73
CA LEU A 90 2.74 92.44 -36.24
C LEU A 90 2.48 92.40 -34.73
N ARG A 91 1.75 91.39 -34.27
CA ARG A 91 1.69 91.01 -32.85
C ARG A 91 2.85 90.09 -32.52
N HIS A 92 4.01 90.69 -32.21
CA HIS A 92 5.22 89.92 -31.90
C HIS A 92 5.02 88.94 -30.74
N ALA A 93 5.54 87.73 -30.89
CA ALA A 93 5.43 86.60 -29.96
C ALA A 93 3.99 86.10 -29.68
N ASP A 94 3.00 86.59 -30.43
CA ASP A 94 1.62 86.09 -30.38
C ASP A 94 1.39 85.01 -31.44
N GLN A 95 0.31 84.25 -31.27
CA GLN A 95 -0.14 83.22 -32.21
C GLN A 95 -1.56 83.53 -32.68
N GLU A 96 -1.87 83.16 -33.92
CA GLU A 96 -3.21 83.25 -34.49
C GLU A 96 -3.57 81.94 -35.18
N ILE A 97 -4.73 81.40 -34.80
CA ILE A 97 -5.32 80.24 -35.45
C ILE A 97 -6.16 80.74 -36.62
N ARG A 98 -5.78 80.36 -37.84
CA ARG A 98 -6.54 80.68 -39.07
C ARG A 98 -7.33 79.45 -39.50
N LEU A 99 -8.65 79.61 -39.56
CA LEU A 99 -9.59 78.60 -40.07
C LEU A 99 -9.70 78.69 -41.60
N ALA A 100 -10.65 77.95 -42.18
CA ALA A 100 -10.92 77.98 -43.60
C ALA A 100 -11.29 79.40 -44.08
N GLN A 101 -10.48 79.94 -44.99
CA GLN A 101 -10.66 81.25 -45.60
C GLN A 101 -9.99 81.25 -46.98
N ASP A 102 -10.15 82.34 -47.73
CA ASP A 102 -9.50 82.50 -49.02
C ASP A 102 -7.97 82.39 -48.91
N PRO A 103 -7.27 81.86 -49.94
CA PRO A 103 -5.82 81.71 -49.92
C PRO A 103 -5.14 83.04 -49.57
N PHE A 104 -4.27 83.02 -48.55
CA PHE A 104 -3.64 84.23 -48.03
C PHE A 104 -2.10 84.16 -48.11
N PRO A 105 -1.43 85.29 -48.37
CA PRO A 105 0.02 85.37 -48.25
C PRO A 105 0.45 85.45 -46.78
N LEU A 106 1.69 85.09 -46.49
CA LEU A 106 2.33 85.44 -45.21
C LEU A 106 2.95 86.82 -45.35
N PHE A 107 2.66 87.73 -44.43
CA PHE A 107 3.30 89.04 -44.40
C PHE A 107 4.76 88.95 -43.92
N PRO A 108 5.63 89.91 -44.26
CA PRO A 108 7.01 89.91 -43.79
C PRO A 108 7.08 89.87 -42.26
N GLY A 109 7.65 88.79 -41.72
CA GLY A 109 7.76 88.53 -40.27
C GLY A 109 6.71 87.57 -39.70
N GLU A 110 5.63 87.28 -40.43
CA GLU A 110 4.73 86.15 -40.11
C GLU A 110 5.42 84.83 -40.44
N ASN A 111 5.34 83.87 -39.53
CA ASN A 111 5.84 82.51 -39.75
C ASN A 111 4.71 81.50 -39.63
N LEU A 112 4.66 80.53 -40.53
CA LEU A 112 3.75 79.38 -40.42
C LEU A 112 4.33 78.38 -39.41
N LYS A 113 3.92 78.50 -38.14
CA LYS A 113 4.39 77.64 -37.05
C LYS A 113 3.88 76.21 -37.18
N GLN A 114 2.59 76.06 -37.50
CA GLN A 114 1.96 74.76 -37.73
C GLN A 114 1.33 74.75 -39.11
N SER A 115 1.73 73.79 -39.94
CA SER A 115 1.13 73.58 -41.25
C SER A 115 -0.35 73.21 -41.13
N VAL A 116 -1.06 73.23 -42.26
CA VAL A 116 -2.50 72.97 -42.31
C VAL A 116 -2.82 71.60 -41.71
N GLN A 117 -3.62 71.58 -40.64
CA GLN A 117 -4.06 70.38 -39.92
C GLN A 117 -5.58 70.32 -39.84
N GLN A 118 -6.12 69.10 -39.77
CA GLN A 118 -7.56 68.88 -39.62
C GLN A 118 -8.01 69.24 -38.20
N LEU A 119 -9.16 69.91 -38.06
CA LEU A 119 -9.78 70.16 -36.77
C LEU A 119 -10.15 68.84 -36.08
N LYS A 120 -9.94 68.78 -34.77
CA LYS A 120 -10.19 67.56 -33.99
C LYS A 120 -11.69 67.39 -33.75
N VAL A 121 -12.27 66.36 -34.34
CA VAL A 121 -13.68 65.98 -34.10
C VAL A 121 -13.73 65.08 -32.87
N VAL A 122 -14.55 65.47 -31.89
CA VAL A 122 -14.76 64.74 -30.64
C VAL A 122 -16.10 64.00 -30.74
N PRO A 123 -16.10 62.65 -30.76
CA PRO A 123 -17.34 61.89 -30.84
C PRO A 123 -18.15 61.94 -29.53
N ALA A 124 -19.42 61.56 -29.59
CA ALA A 124 -20.25 61.37 -28.40
C ALA A 124 -19.61 60.37 -27.41
N ASN A 125 -19.88 60.52 -26.11
CA ASN A 125 -19.26 59.74 -25.02
C ASN A 125 -17.73 59.89 -24.92
N SER A 126 -17.19 60.99 -25.44
CA SER A 126 -15.79 61.36 -25.23
C SER A 126 -15.67 62.87 -25.02
N ALA A 127 -14.60 63.27 -24.34
CA ALA A 127 -14.27 64.65 -24.11
C ALA A 127 -12.78 64.91 -24.27
N LEU A 128 -12.42 66.14 -24.58
CA LEU A 128 -11.04 66.62 -24.45
C LEU A 128 -10.88 67.26 -23.09
N ARG A 129 -9.91 66.80 -22.29
CA ARG A 129 -9.48 67.54 -21.12
C ARG A 129 -8.59 68.68 -21.58
N LEU A 130 -9.05 69.89 -21.33
CA LEU A 130 -8.41 71.14 -21.69
C LEU A 130 -7.77 71.75 -20.44
N ARG A 131 -6.61 72.38 -20.61
CA ARG A 131 -5.91 73.11 -19.56
C ARG A 131 -5.58 74.52 -20.04
N ALA A 132 -5.88 75.53 -19.22
CA ALA A 132 -5.46 76.91 -19.50
C ALA A 132 -3.96 77.05 -19.27
N ILE A 133 -3.24 77.56 -20.28
CA ILE A 133 -1.79 77.84 -20.19
C ILE A 133 -1.55 79.23 -19.57
N LEU A 134 -2.48 80.16 -19.80
CA LEU A 134 -2.43 81.54 -19.36
C LEU A 134 -3.84 82.05 -19.06
N ASP A 135 -3.95 83.14 -18.32
CA ASP A 135 -5.23 83.73 -17.93
C ASP A 135 -5.94 84.31 -19.17
N PHE A 136 -7.18 83.88 -19.42
CA PHE A 136 -7.98 84.38 -20.52
C PHE A 136 -9.48 84.33 -20.23
N GLU A 137 -10.25 85.06 -21.03
CA GLU A 137 -11.71 85.03 -20.98
C GLU A 137 -12.21 84.18 -22.15
N ASP A 138 -12.96 83.12 -21.82
CA ASP A 138 -13.54 82.19 -22.78
C ASP A 138 -14.65 82.86 -23.61
N GLN A 139 -15.08 82.22 -24.71
CA GLN A 139 -16.16 82.75 -25.57
C GLN A 139 -17.48 82.94 -24.81
N ASP A 140 -17.68 82.18 -23.73
CA ASP A 140 -18.85 82.24 -22.85
C ASP A 140 -18.71 83.29 -21.73
N GLY A 141 -17.66 84.13 -21.75
CA GLY A 141 -17.39 85.14 -20.71
C GLY A 141 -16.85 84.57 -19.39
N THR A 142 -16.50 83.29 -19.36
CA THR A 142 -15.90 82.65 -18.18
C THR A 142 -14.43 83.02 -18.10
N LYS A 143 -14.02 83.65 -16.99
CA LYS A 143 -12.60 83.96 -16.71
C LYS A 143 -11.90 82.69 -16.22
N ARG A 144 -10.92 82.21 -16.98
CA ARG A 144 -10.12 81.03 -16.65
C ARG A 144 -8.73 81.47 -16.21
N VAL A 145 -8.24 80.87 -15.13
CA VAL A 145 -6.90 81.11 -14.60
C VAL A 145 -5.94 80.05 -15.13
N ALA A 146 -4.67 80.40 -15.31
CA ALA A 146 -3.62 79.47 -15.70
C ALA A 146 -3.61 78.23 -14.80
N GLY A 147 -3.69 77.05 -15.42
CA GLY A 147 -3.77 75.76 -14.73
C GLY A 147 -5.18 75.22 -14.52
N ASP A 148 -6.23 75.99 -14.78
CA ASP A 148 -7.61 75.47 -14.71
C ASP A 148 -7.82 74.37 -15.75
N GLU A 149 -8.49 73.29 -15.33
CA GLU A 149 -8.85 72.17 -16.20
C GLU A 149 -10.37 72.07 -16.37
N TRP A 150 -10.81 71.79 -17.60
CA TRP A 150 -12.22 71.57 -17.93
C TRP A 150 -12.35 70.60 -19.12
N LEU A 151 -13.58 70.22 -19.42
CA LEU A 151 -13.89 69.30 -20.50
C LEU A 151 -14.56 70.01 -21.67
N PHE A 152 -14.14 69.68 -22.89
CA PHE A 152 -14.93 69.88 -24.09
C PHE A 152 -15.65 68.56 -24.42
N GLU A 153 -16.92 68.46 -24.05
CA GLU A 153 -17.74 67.26 -24.25
C GLU A 153 -18.22 67.15 -25.71
N GLY A 154 -18.09 65.96 -26.31
CA GLY A 154 -18.63 65.67 -27.64
C GLY A 154 -20.14 65.38 -27.63
N PRO A 155 -20.83 65.42 -28.78
CA PRO A 155 -20.28 65.53 -30.13
C PRO A 155 -20.01 66.98 -30.55
N GLY A 156 -18.77 67.27 -30.97
CA GLY A 156 -18.38 68.63 -31.37
C GLY A 156 -17.05 68.67 -32.12
N THR A 157 -16.79 69.73 -32.88
CA THR A 157 -15.47 69.97 -33.48
C THR A 157 -14.72 70.96 -32.60
N PHE A 158 -13.60 70.53 -32.02
CA PHE A 158 -12.78 71.38 -31.18
C PHE A 158 -11.99 72.38 -32.05
N ILE A 159 -12.16 73.66 -31.78
CA ILE A 159 -11.40 74.75 -32.38
C ILE A 159 -10.23 75.06 -31.43
N PRO A 160 -8.96 74.87 -31.86
CA PRO A 160 -7.81 75.18 -31.03
C PRO A 160 -7.74 76.68 -30.70
N CYS A 161 -7.51 76.98 -29.41
CA CYS A 161 -7.21 78.32 -28.91
C CYS A 161 -5.74 78.38 -28.51
N LYS A 162 -5.11 79.56 -28.60
CA LYS A 162 -3.69 79.73 -28.28
C LYS A 162 -3.42 79.66 -26.77
N GLU A 163 -4.43 79.94 -25.96
CA GLU A 163 -4.41 79.95 -24.50
C GLU A 163 -4.66 78.58 -23.88
N VAL A 164 -5.05 77.58 -24.69
CA VAL A 164 -5.56 76.29 -24.22
C VAL A 164 -4.70 75.13 -24.75
N ALA A 165 -4.22 74.29 -23.84
CA ALA A 165 -3.58 73.02 -24.15
C ALA A 165 -4.60 71.87 -24.10
N VAL A 166 -4.53 70.95 -25.05
CA VAL A 166 -5.26 69.67 -24.99
C VAL A 166 -4.38 68.66 -24.24
N GLU A 167 -4.76 68.29 -23.03
CA GLU A 167 -4.00 67.32 -22.21
C GLU A 167 -4.25 65.88 -22.68
N GLU A 168 -5.52 65.46 -22.66
CA GLU A 168 -5.88 64.08 -22.99
C GLU A 168 -7.29 63.98 -23.57
N THR A 169 -7.59 62.83 -24.19
CA THR A 169 -8.94 62.50 -24.66
C THR A 169 -9.54 61.49 -23.70
N ILE A 170 -10.53 61.92 -22.93
CA ILE A 170 -11.27 61.09 -21.97
C ILE A 170 -12.40 60.38 -22.70
N ARG A 171 -12.59 59.10 -22.42
CA ARG A 171 -13.72 58.31 -22.91
C ARG A 171 -14.62 57.97 -21.74
N ALA A 172 -15.92 57.92 -21.98
CA ALA A 172 -16.86 57.46 -20.97
C ALA A 172 -16.64 55.98 -20.68
N THR A 173 -16.69 55.62 -19.40
CA THR A 173 -16.64 54.24 -18.93
C THR A 173 -18.06 53.70 -18.86
N VAL A 174 -18.31 52.54 -19.48
CA VAL A 174 -19.65 51.93 -19.49
C VAL A 174 -19.86 51.13 -18.21
N ILE A 175 -20.82 51.57 -17.39
CA ILE A 175 -21.27 50.90 -16.18
C ILE A 175 -22.42 49.96 -16.56
N ARG A 176 -22.23 48.65 -16.38
CA ARG A 176 -23.28 47.65 -16.61
C ARG A 176 -24.20 47.52 -15.37
N PRO A 177 -25.36 46.85 -15.48
CA PRO A 177 -26.10 46.40 -14.30
C PRO A 177 -25.18 45.59 -13.37
N ASN A 178 -25.35 45.73 -12.05
CA ASN A 178 -24.50 45.11 -11.02
C ASN A 178 -23.02 45.52 -11.08
N GLN A 179 -22.72 46.70 -11.64
CA GLN A 179 -21.39 47.31 -11.58
C GLN A 179 -21.50 48.73 -11.03
N ALA A 180 -20.43 49.21 -10.43
CA ALA A 180 -20.23 50.60 -10.08
C ALA A 180 -18.84 51.05 -10.50
N ILE A 181 -18.68 52.33 -10.79
CA ILE A 181 -17.36 52.92 -11.02
C ILE A 181 -16.89 53.59 -9.73
N LYS A 182 -15.65 53.30 -9.35
CA LYS A 182 -14.97 53.93 -8.23
C LYS A 182 -14.18 55.13 -8.72
N LEU A 183 -14.55 56.30 -8.21
CA LEU A 183 -13.95 57.57 -8.55
C LEU A 183 -13.12 58.09 -7.38
N ARG A 184 -12.09 58.87 -7.68
CA ARG A 184 -11.29 59.62 -6.72
C ARG A 184 -11.19 61.08 -7.15
N ALA A 185 -11.37 62.01 -6.22
CA ALA A 185 -11.21 63.43 -6.48
C ALA A 185 -9.72 63.80 -6.53
N ARG A 186 -9.25 64.33 -7.67
CA ARG A 186 -7.87 64.87 -7.80
C ARG A 186 -7.70 66.23 -7.13
N LYS A 187 -8.79 66.99 -7.07
CA LYS A 187 -8.91 68.31 -6.46
C LYS A 187 -10.33 68.43 -5.91
N GLU A 188 -10.53 69.39 -5.02
CA GLU A 188 -11.88 69.79 -4.58
C GLU A 188 -12.76 70.07 -5.80
N THR A 189 -13.86 69.33 -5.89
CA THR A 189 -14.77 69.39 -7.03
C THR A 189 -16.17 68.96 -6.59
N THR A 190 -17.18 69.30 -7.38
CA THR A 190 -18.55 68.84 -7.16
C THR A 190 -18.80 67.69 -8.13
N ASP A 191 -19.27 66.55 -7.61
CA ASP A 191 -19.59 65.40 -8.43
C ASP A 191 -20.83 65.65 -9.32
N ARG A 192 -21.12 64.71 -10.24
CA ARG A 192 -22.30 64.84 -11.13
C ARG A 192 -23.66 64.77 -10.43
N ASP A 193 -23.71 64.29 -9.19
CA ASP A 193 -24.93 64.24 -8.38
C ASP A 193 -25.09 65.51 -7.51
N GLY A 194 -24.14 66.45 -7.56
CA GLY A 194 -24.17 67.73 -6.86
C GLY A 194 -23.54 67.70 -5.46
N ASN A 195 -22.82 66.65 -5.08
CA ASN A 195 -22.13 66.58 -3.79
C ASN A 195 -20.71 67.12 -3.89
N ASP A 196 -20.31 67.89 -2.88
CA ASP A 196 -18.94 68.39 -2.77
C ASP A 196 -17.99 67.27 -2.35
N ARG A 197 -16.88 67.13 -3.08
CA ARG A 197 -15.85 66.10 -2.87
C ARG A 197 -14.54 66.75 -2.48
N VAL A 198 -13.92 66.25 -1.41
CA VAL A 198 -12.60 66.72 -0.97
C VAL A 198 -11.47 65.99 -1.72
N THR A 199 -10.30 66.61 -1.79
CA THR A 199 -9.14 66.03 -2.47
C THR A 199 -8.77 64.66 -1.88
N GLY A 200 -8.68 63.64 -2.74
CA GLY A 200 -8.37 62.25 -2.36
C GLY A 200 -9.56 61.44 -1.84
N GLU A 201 -10.75 62.04 -1.72
CA GLU A 201 -11.97 61.30 -1.40
C GLU A 201 -12.32 60.31 -2.52
N GLU A 202 -12.79 59.12 -2.13
CA GLU A 202 -13.23 58.08 -3.05
C GLU A 202 -14.74 57.85 -2.87
N TRP A 203 -15.47 57.67 -3.98
CA TRP A 203 -16.90 57.35 -3.97
C TRP A 203 -17.27 56.44 -5.14
N LEU A 204 -18.49 55.87 -5.09
CA LEU A 204 -19.02 55.00 -6.13
C LEU A 204 -20.15 55.66 -6.89
N VAL A 205 -20.12 55.57 -8.22
CA VAL A 205 -21.26 55.90 -9.08
C VAL A 205 -21.89 54.61 -9.60
N LYS A 206 -23.18 54.42 -9.29
CA LYS A 206 -23.96 53.19 -9.56
C LYS A 206 -24.94 53.33 -10.74
N LYS A 207 -25.03 54.52 -11.34
CA LYS A 207 -25.96 54.81 -12.44
C LYS A 207 -25.52 54.09 -13.72
N VAL A 208 -26.33 53.11 -14.15
CA VAL A 208 -26.07 52.31 -15.35
C VAL A 208 -26.02 53.19 -16.60
N GLY A 209 -25.02 52.98 -17.45
CA GLY A 209 -24.82 53.75 -18.67
C GLY A 209 -23.35 54.16 -18.88
N ALA A 210 -23.12 54.98 -19.90
CA ALA A 210 -21.80 55.57 -20.13
C ALA A 210 -21.58 56.73 -19.16
N TYR A 211 -20.66 56.57 -18.21
CA TYR A 211 -20.27 57.64 -17.28
C TYR A 211 -19.02 58.34 -17.82
N LEU A 212 -19.14 59.63 -18.11
CA LEU A 212 -18.03 60.47 -18.54
C LEU A 212 -17.44 61.19 -17.31
N PRO A 213 -16.23 60.82 -16.86
CA PRO A 213 -15.59 61.43 -15.70
C PRO A 213 -15.42 62.94 -15.88
N GLY A 214 -15.64 63.70 -14.82
CA GLY A 214 -15.33 65.14 -14.75
C GLY A 214 -13.83 65.44 -14.87
N ALA A 215 -13.46 66.70 -15.05
CA ALA A 215 -12.06 67.11 -15.24
C ALA A 215 -11.15 66.68 -14.07
N TYR A 216 -11.68 66.74 -12.85
CA TYR A 216 -10.98 66.39 -11.61
C TYR A 216 -11.37 65.01 -11.04
N GLU A 217 -12.17 64.24 -11.76
CA GLU A 217 -12.56 62.88 -11.37
C GLU A 217 -11.59 61.86 -11.97
N GLU A 218 -10.91 61.11 -11.13
CA GLU A 218 -10.06 60.00 -11.56
C GLU A 218 -10.83 58.69 -11.44
N VAL A 219 -10.91 57.93 -12.54
CA VAL A 219 -11.44 56.56 -12.53
C VAL A 219 -10.39 55.64 -11.91
N VAL A 220 -10.68 55.12 -10.72
CA VAL A 220 -9.79 54.19 -10.01
C VAL A 220 -10.06 52.76 -10.42
N ASP A 221 -11.32 52.32 -10.38
CA ASP A 221 -11.69 50.93 -10.64
C ASP A 221 -13.17 50.78 -11.06
N VAL A 222 -13.54 49.62 -11.60
CA VAL A 222 -14.93 49.20 -11.82
C VAL A 222 -15.23 48.02 -10.89
N VAL A 223 -16.12 48.25 -9.92
CA VAL A 223 -16.46 47.28 -8.87
C VAL A 223 -17.70 46.49 -9.28
N ASP A 224 -17.56 45.17 -9.33
CA ASP A 224 -18.65 44.24 -9.58
C ASP A 224 -19.45 43.94 -8.30
N ALA A 225 -20.74 43.68 -8.44
CA ALA A 225 -21.58 43.21 -7.34
C ALA A 225 -21.31 41.74 -7.03
N TYR A 226 -21.30 41.40 -5.74
CA TYR A 226 -21.36 40.03 -5.27
C TYR A 226 -22.81 39.56 -5.31
N VAL A 227 -23.08 38.52 -6.09
CA VAL A 227 -24.41 37.88 -6.16
C VAL A 227 -24.56 36.96 -4.95
N LEU A 228 -25.55 37.26 -4.12
CA LEU A 228 -25.88 36.51 -2.92
C LEU A 228 -26.94 35.45 -3.25
N THR A 229 -26.89 34.34 -2.52
CA THR A 229 -27.88 33.25 -2.64
C THR A 229 -28.28 32.81 -1.24
N GLU A 230 -29.34 32.00 -1.11
CA GLU A 230 -29.73 31.42 0.19
C GLU A 230 -28.60 30.61 0.85
N LYS A 231 -27.58 30.18 0.07
CA LYS A 231 -26.45 29.39 0.56
C LYS A 231 -25.20 30.21 0.87
N VAL A 232 -25.20 31.50 0.54
CA VAL A 232 -24.00 32.34 0.55
C VAL A 232 -24.33 33.69 1.17
N ALA A 233 -23.58 34.06 2.21
CA ALA A 233 -23.58 35.38 2.81
C ALA A 233 -22.23 36.07 2.59
N LEU A 234 -22.21 37.40 2.53
CA LEU A 234 -21.00 38.19 2.38
C LEU A 234 -20.55 38.71 3.73
N HIS A 235 -19.31 38.44 4.12
CA HIS A 235 -18.71 38.93 5.36
C HIS A 235 -18.01 40.26 5.11
N MET A 236 -18.54 41.29 5.74
CA MET A 236 -18.12 42.67 5.58
C MET A 236 -17.44 43.19 6.84
N ARG A 237 -16.50 44.13 6.64
CA ARG A 237 -15.86 44.90 7.69
C ARG A 237 -15.90 46.39 7.35
N ALA A 238 -16.22 47.22 8.32
CA ALA A 238 -16.20 48.68 8.15
C ALA A 238 -14.76 49.21 8.31
N THR A 239 -14.26 49.96 7.33
CA THR A 239 -12.93 50.61 7.40
C THR A 239 -12.98 51.97 8.11
N ARG A 240 -14.18 52.56 8.22
CA ARG A 240 -14.47 53.82 8.93
C ARG A 240 -15.88 53.75 9.50
N THR A 241 -16.23 54.69 10.37
CA THR A 241 -17.60 54.82 10.85
C THR A 241 -18.46 55.47 9.77
N PHE A 242 -19.48 54.78 9.28
CA PHE A 242 -20.41 55.27 8.26
C PHE A 242 -21.81 54.67 8.45
N ASN A 243 -22.79 55.19 7.71
CA ASN A 243 -24.13 54.63 7.66
C ASN A 243 -24.27 53.80 6.39
N ASP A 244 -24.61 52.52 6.54
CA ASP A 244 -24.90 51.63 5.42
C ASP A 244 -26.24 52.01 4.74
N LYS A 245 -26.49 51.50 3.54
CA LYS A 245 -27.72 51.67 2.75
C LYS A 245 -28.98 51.26 3.53
N THR A 246 -28.83 50.31 4.45
CA THR A 246 -29.91 49.86 5.35
C THR A 246 -30.22 50.87 6.48
N GLY A 247 -29.45 51.95 6.60
CA GLY A 247 -29.58 52.97 7.64
C GLY A 247 -28.88 52.61 8.97
N THR A 248 -28.17 51.47 9.02
CA THR A 248 -27.45 51.03 10.23
C THR A 248 -26.09 51.74 10.32
N THR A 249 -25.80 52.38 11.46
CA THR A 249 -24.47 52.95 11.72
C THR A 249 -23.47 51.85 12.05
N ARG A 250 -22.50 51.65 11.16
CA ARG A 250 -21.39 50.71 11.35
C ARG A 250 -20.19 51.46 11.92
N LYS A 251 -19.61 50.96 13.01
CA LYS A 251 -18.40 51.54 13.60
C LYS A 251 -17.14 51.00 12.91
N ASN A 252 -16.06 51.77 12.93
CA ASN A 252 -14.77 51.30 12.41
C ASN A 252 -14.35 49.95 13.04
N GLY A 253 -14.02 48.98 12.19
CA GLY A 253 -13.62 47.62 12.57
C GLY A 253 -14.79 46.68 12.93
N GLU A 254 -16.03 47.17 12.92
CA GLU A 254 -17.21 46.31 13.09
C GLU A 254 -17.36 45.37 11.89
N GLU A 255 -17.71 44.12 12.16
CA GLU A 255 -17.91 43.08 11.15
C GLU A 255 -19.36 42.60 11.17
N TRP A 256 -19.94 42.36 9.99
CA TRP A 256 -21.30 41.84 9.85
C TRP A 256 -21.43 40.94 8.62
N LEU A 257 -22.57 40.28 8.50
CA LEU A 257 -22.94 39.51 7.32
C LEU A 257 -24.05 40.24 6.56
N ILE A 258 -23.95 40.23 5.24
CA ILE A 258 -25.04 40.58 4.33
C ILE A 258 -25.58 39.29 3.73
N LYS A 259 -26.89 39.08 3.86
CA LYS A 259 -27.58 37.89 3.36
C LYS A 259 -28.43 38.24 2.14
N MET A 260 -28.91 37.20 1.45
CA MET A 260 -29.89 37.35 0.37
C MET A 260 -31.19 38.06 0.82
N GLU A 261 -31.56 37.94 2.10
CA GLU A 261 -32.70 38.64 2.71
C GLU A 261 -32.53 40.18 2.69
N ASP A 262 -31.29 40.67 2.71
CA ASP A 262 -30.97 42.10 2.70
C ASP A 262 -30.88 42.62 1.26
N THR A 263 -30.17 41.90 0.38
CA THR A 263 -30.02 42.24 -1.04
C THR A 263 -29.63 41.02 -1.88
N GLU A 264 -30.13 40.92 -3.12
CA GLU A 264 -29.75 39.86 -4.06
C GLU A 264 -28.32 40.03 -4.61
N ALA A 265 -27.90 41.28 -4.79
CA ALA A 265 -26.57 41.63 -5.26
C ALA A 265 -26.04 42.81 -4.46
N HIS A 266 -24.87 42.65 -3.83
CA HIS A 266 -24.24 43.71 -3.06
C HIS A 266 -22.98 44.21 -3.76
N ILE A 267 -22.95 45.52 -4.05
CA ILE A 267 -21.74 46.21 -4.46
C ILE A 267 -21.12 46.80 -3.19
N PRO A 268 -19.93 46.31 -2.75
CA PRO A 268 -19.24 46.85 -1.59
C PRO A 268 -19.00 48.34 -1.75
N ASP A 269 -19.39 49.13 -0.76
CA ASP A 269 -19.15 50.56 -0.75
C ASP A 269 -17.68 50.91 -0.40
N VAL A 270 -17.29 52.18 -0.53
CA VAL A 270 -15.89 52.61 -0.32
C VAL A 270 -15.41 52.34 1.11
N TYR A 271 -16.31 52.42 2.09
CA TYR A 271 -16.00 52.17 3.50
C TYR A 271 -16.24 50.72 3.94
N GLU A 272 -16.57 49.86 2.98
CA GLU A 272 -16.84 48.46 3.20
C GLU A 272 -15.72 47.60 2.62
N GLU A 273 -15.15 46.76 3.46
CA GLU A 273 -14.15 45.79 3.05
C GLU A 273 -14.77 44.39 3.07
N VAL A 274 -14.65 43.66 1.95
CA VAL A 274 -15.07 42.26 1.88
C VAL A 274 -13.99 41.40 2.53
N VAL A 275 -14.27 40.84 3.69
CA VAL A 275 -13.37 39.90 4.39
C VAL A 275 -13.43 38.54 3.71
N GLY A 276 -14.61 38.11 3.29
CA GLY A 276 -14.79 36.84 2.60
C GLY A 276 -16.25 36.47 2.35
N ILE A 277 -16.43 35.26 1.83
CA ILE A 277 -17.73 34.68 1.52
C ILE A 277 -18.00 33.56 2.53
N VAL A 278 -19.14 33.62 3.23
CA VAL A 278 -19.53 32.66 4.27
C VAL A 278 -20.63 31.76 3.71
N ASN A 279 -20.33 30.46 3.66
CA ASN A 279 -21.30 29.46 3.23
C ASN A 279 -22.27 29.10 4.37
N ILE A 280 -23.52 28.81 4.01
CA ILE A 280 -24.52 28.36 4.97
C ILE A 280 -24.09 27.01 5.58
N THR A 281 -24.19 26.91 6.89
CA THR A 281 -24.08 25.64 7.61
C THR A 281 -25.45 25.04 7.70
N THR A 282 -25.62 23.83 7.15
CA THR A 282 -26.87 23.08 7.24
C THR A 282 -26.66 21.86 8.13
N LEU A 283 -27.52 21.71 9.12
CA LEU A 283 -27.58 20.53 9.99
C LEU A 283 -28.79 19.71 9.58
N ASN A 284 -28.61 18.39 9.47
CA ASN A 284 -29.72 17.46 9.31
C ASN A 284 -30.31 17.06 10.67
N ASN A 285 -31.41 16.29 10.67
CA ASN A 285 -32.06 15.80 11.90
C ASN A 285 -31.16 14.93 12.80
N ARG A 286 -30.06 14.38 12.28
CA ARG A 286 -29.08 13.54 13.00
C ARG A 286 -27.71 14.20 13.12
N GLN A 287 -27.67 15.52 13.06
CA GLN A 287 -26.45 16.30 13.22
C GLN A 287 -26.65 17.39 14.27
N TYR A 288 -25.54 17.75 14.90
CA TYR A 288 -25.45 18.86 15.83
C TYR A 288 -24.07 19.50 15.71
N CYS A 289 -23.94 20.73 16.20
CA CYS A 289 -22.65 21.39 16.31
C CYS A 289 -22.59 22.24 17.57
N VAL A 290 -21.38 22.47 18.05
CA VAL A 290 -21.12 23.37 19.17
C VAL A 290 -20.37 24.58 18.61
N ILE A 291 -20.98 25.76 18.78
CA ILE A 291 -20.39 27.05 18.42
C ILE A 291 -19.66 27.60 19.64
N LEU A 292 -18.40 27.95 19.45
CA LEU A 292 -17.62 28.71 20.42
C LEU A 292 -17.82 30.20 20.17
N ASP A 293 -17.80 30.96 21.26
CA ASP A 293 -17.90 32.41 21.25
C ASP A 293 -19.18 32.93 20.55
N PRO A 294 -20.37 32.36 20.87
CA PRO A 294 -21.62 32.70 20.20
C PRO A 294 -21.92 34.19 20.35
N VAL A 295 -22.40 34.83 19.29
CA VAL A 295 -22.72 36.26 19.33
C VAL A 295 -24.05 36.47 20.08
N GLY A 296 -24.07 37.39 21.04
CA GLY A 296 -25.29 37.73 21.78
C GLY A 296 -26.30 38.52 20.96
N ASP A 297 -27.43 38.85 21.58
CA ASP A 297 -28.42 39.78 21.01
C ASP A 297 -27.88 41.23 20.96
N ASP A 298 -26.81 41.51 21.70
CA ASP A 298 -26.04 42.74 21.67
C ASP A 298 -25.09 42.86 20.47
N GLY A 299 -25.05 41.82 19.61
CA GLY A 299 -24.21 41.77 18.42
C GLY A 299 -22.72 41.54 18.71
N LYS A 300 -22.35 41.16 19.94
CA LYS A 300 -20.95 40.90 20.32
C LYS A 300 -20.70 39.42 20.64
N PRO A 301 -19.50 38.90 20.33
CA PRO A 301 -19.13 37.52 20.66
C PRO A 301 -18.97 37.33 22.16
N GLN A 302 -19.63 36.32 22.73
CA GLN A 302 -19.53 35.96 24.15
C GLN A 302 -18.31 35.05 24.37
N LEU A 303 -17.15 35.67 24.59
CA LEU A 303 -15.87 34.95 24.70
C LEU A 303 -15.89 33.88 25.79
N GLY A 304 -15.49 32.66 25.43
CA GLY A 304 -15.41 31.49 26.31
C GLY A 304 -16.72 30.72 26.48
N GLN A 305 -17.85 31.26 26.01
CA GLN A 305 -19.13 30.55 26.04
C GLN A 305 -19.25 29.57 24.87
N LYS A 306 -20.08 28.54 25.06
CA LYS A 306 -20.40 27.55 24.02
C LYS A 306 -21.91 27.45 23.83
N LYS A 307 -22.35 27.33 22.59
CA LYS A 307 -23.75 27.16 22.22
C LYS A 307 -23.95 25.89 21.42
N LEU A 308 -24.74 24.97 21.96
CA LEU A 308 -25.17 23.77 21.27
C LEU A 308 -26.31 24.10 20.30
N ILE A 309 -26.16 23.72 19.03
CA ILE A 309 -27.22 23.75 18.02
C ILE A 309 -27.45 22.33 17.56
N LYS A 310 -28.70 21.87 17.67
CA LYS A 310 -29.14 20.52 17.27
C LYS A 310 -30.41 20.58 16.42
N GLY A 311 -30.62 19.55 15.60
CA GLY A 311 -31.79 19.38 14.74
C GLY A 311 -31.66 20.07 13.38
N GLU A 312 -32.64 19.83 12.51
CA GLU A 312 -32.66 20.40 11.16
C GLU A 312 -32.74 21.92 11.19
N ARG A 313 -31.59 22.56 10.93
CA ARG A 313 -31.42 24.02 10.93
C ARG A 313 -30.37 24.42 9.92
N SER A 314 -30.63 25.51 9.23
CA SER A 314 -29.68 26.15 8.33
C SER A 314 -29.36 27.54 8.85
N PHE A 315 -28.09 27.86 9.04
CA PHE A 315 -27.65 29.15 9.56
C PHE A 315 -26.25 29.51 9.08
N PHE A 316 -25.91 30.80 9.09
CA PHE A 316 -24.55 31.28 8.83
C PHE A 316 -23.82 31.49 10.16
N LEU A 317 -22.53 31.15 10.21
CA LEU A 317 -21.68 31.53 11.35
C LEU A 317 -21.48 33.04 11.34
N ARG A 318 -21.80 33.70 12.45
CA ARG A 318 -21.59 35.14 12.59
C ARG A 318 -20.10 35.47 12.76
N PRO A 319 -19.68 36.71 12.48
CA PRO A 319 -18.29 37.12 12.68
C PRO A 319 -17.86 36.89 14.14
N GLY A 320 -16.75 36.18 14.33
CA GLY A 320 -16.25 35.76 15.64
C GLY A 320 -16.71 34.37 16.10
N GLU A 321 -17.77 33.81 15.53
CA GLU A 321 -18.21 32.45 15.83
C GLU A 321 -17.35 31.41 15.12
N ARG A 322 -17.04 30.31 15.81
CA ARG A 322 -16.29 29.18 15.26
C ARG A 322 -16.81 27.86 15.77
N PHE A 323 -16.64 26.79 14.99
CA PHE A 323 -16.97 25.45 15.46
C PHE A 323 -15.92 24.91 16.43
N GLU A 324 -16.35 24.18 17.44
CA GLU A 324 -15.43 23.42 18.31
C GLU A 324 -14.87 22.18 17.60
N LYS A 325 -15.74 21.36 17.00
CA LYS A 325 -15.39 20.11 16.29
C LYS A 325 -16.16 19.95 14.97
N GLY A 326 -16.48 21.07 14.31
CA GLY A 326 -17.31 21.08 13.09
C GLY A 326 -18.74 20.58 13.32
N THR A 327 -19.38 20.12 12.25
CA THR A 327 -20.67 19.41 12.29
C THR A 327 -20.45 17.97 12.73
N GLN A 328 -21.06 17.58 13.84
CA GLN A 328 -20.97 16.25 14.44
C GLN A 328 -22.27 15.48 14.22
N ASN A 329 -22.18 14.16 14.15
CA ASN A 329 -23.35 13.29 14.08
C ASN A 329 -23.86 12.98 15.49
N VAL A 330 -25.18 12.97 15.64
CA VAL A 330 -25.86 12.53 16.87
C VAL A 330 -25.46 11.09 17.18
N PHE A 331 -25.26 10.77 18.46
CA PHE A 331 -24.91 9.41 18.86
C PHE A 331 -26.16 8.54 18.85
N VAL A 332 -26.32 7.73 17.81
CA VAL A 332 -27.36 6.70 17.74
C VAL A 332 -26.83 5.44 18.41
N LEU A 333 -27.44 5.05 19.54
CA LEU A 333 -27.08 3.86 20.30
C LEU A 333 -28.07 2.74 20.01
N GLY A 334 -27.57 1.57 19.63
CA GLY A 334 -28.36 0.33 19.58
C GLY A 334 -28.59 -0.29 20.96
N GLU A 335 -29.38 -1.37 21.05
CA GLU A 335 -29.65 -2.08 22.31
C GLU A 335 -28.37 -2.62 22.98
N ASP A 336 -27.39 -3.04 22.17
CA ASP A 336 -26.09 -3.56 22.62
C ASP A 336 -25.01 -2.47 22.79
N GLU A 337 -25.37 -1.19 22.70
CA GLU A 337 -24.43 -0.08 22.80
C GLU A 337 -24.75 0.86 23.97
N GLY A 338 -23.71 1.46 24.52
CA GLY A 338 -23.83 2.47 25.56
C GLY A 338 -22.73 3.52 25.47
N LEU A 339 -22.97 4.68 26.07
CA LEU A 339 -21.97 5.74 26.22
C LEU A 339 -21.64 5.94 27.68
N ILE A 340 -20.36 6.06 27.98
CA ILE A 340 -19.89 6.58 29.25
C ILE A 340 -19.76 8.08 29.12
N LEU A 341 -20.49 8.78 29.96
CA LEU A 341 -20.53 10.22 30.08
C LEU A 341 -19.79 10.66 31.32
N LYS A 342 -19.20 11.86 31.26
CA LYS A 342 -18.56 12.52 32.38
C LYS A 342 -19.03 13.97 32.43
N ALA A 343 -19.49 14.40 33.60
CA ALA A 343 -19.80 15.80 33.84
C ALA A 343 -18.49 16.59 34.00
N ASN A 344 -18.28 17.63 33.21
CA ASN A 344 -17.18 18.58 33.39
C ASN A 344 -17.61 19.76 34.27
N GLU A 345 -18.89 20.13 34.22
CA GLU A 345 -19.50 21.15 35.07
C GLU A 345 -20.69 20.56 35.85
N ALA A 346 -21.22 21.31 36.81
CA ALA A 346 -22.43 20.87 37.53
C ALA A 346 -23.62 20.95 36.58
N TYR A 347 -24.31 19.83 36.38
CA TYR A 347 -25.39 19.70 35.41
C TYR A 347 -26.50 18.84 36.00
N THR A 348 -27.75 19.28 35.81
CA THR A 348 -28.93 18.50 36.16
C THR A 348 -29.40 17.78 34.91
N ASP A 349 -29.46 16.45 34.98
CA ASP A 349 -29.89 15.63 33.85
C ASP A 349 -31.41 15.69 33.71
N ASP A 350 -31.93 16.51 32.79
CA ASP A 350 -33.37 16.70 32.60
C ASP A 350 -34.12 15.38 32.30
N ASP A 351 -33.46 14.41 31.64
CA ASP A 351 -34.07 13.13 31.25
C ASP A 351 -34.19 12.14 32.42
N HIS A 352 -33.31 12.25 33.42
CA HIS A 352 -33.24 11.32 34.57
C HIS A 352 -33.49 11.97 35.92
N GLY A 353 -33.59 13.30 36.00
CA GLY A 353 -33.78 14.07 37.23
C GLY A 353 -32.64 13.93 38.24
N VAL A 354 -31.41 13.65 37.77
CA VAL A 354 -30.25 13.42 38.64
C VAL A 354 -29.28 14.60 38.54
N ASP A 355 -28.97 15.22 39.68
CA ASP A 355 -27.92 16.24 39.78
C ASP A 355 -26.54 15.58 39.70
N ARG A 356 -25.77 15.93 38.67
CA ARG A 356 -24.41 15.43 38.43
C ARG A 356 -23.40 16.45 38.89
N ARG A 357 -22.42 16.01 39.68
CA ARG A 357 -21.29 16.84 40.11
C ARG A 357 -20.16 16.76 39.08
N PRO A 358 -19.31 17.80 38.99
CA PRO A 358 -18.12 17.75 38.15
C PRO A 358 -17.26 16.52 38.49
N GLY A 359 -16.94 15.72 37.46
CA GLY A 359 -16.18 14.48 37.56
C GLY A 359 -17.02 13.20 37.67
N ASP A 360 -18.32 13.29 37.95
CA ASP A 360 -19.21 12.13 38.00
C ASP A 360 -19.27 11.43 36.65
N ARG A 361 -19.20 10.09 36.67
CA ARG A 361 -19.29 9.23 35.49
C ARG A 361 -20.53 8.36 35.57
N TRP A 362 -21.26 8.28 34.47
CA TRP A 362 -22.40 7.38 34.34
C TRP A 362 -22.47 6.80 32.93
N MET A 363 -23.23 5.73 32.79
CA MET A 363 -23.47 5.07 31.52
C MET A 363 -24.93 5.27 31.10
N ILE A 364 -25.13 5.64 29.85
CA ILE A 364 -26.43 5.55 29.17
C ILE A 364 -26.39 4.36 28.21
N ARG A 365 -27.51 3.64 28.09
CA ARG A 365 -27.65 2.46 27.22
C ARG A 365 -28.70 2.74 26.16
N GLY A 366 -28.52 2.21 24.95
CA GLY A 366 -29.53 2.30 23.91
C GLY A 366 -30.75 1.40 24.18
N PRO A 367 -31.77 1.44 23.30
CA PRO A 367 -31.80 2.17 22.04
C PRO A 367 -32.24 3.64 22.23
N LEU A 368 -31.34 4.60 21.97
CA LEU A 368 -31.66 6.04 22.06
C LEU A 368 -30.73 6.89 21.17
N GLU A 369 -31.19 8.08 20.81
CA GLU A 369 -30.39 9.11 20.12
C GLU A 369 -29.92 10.15 21.15
N TYR A 370 -28.60 10.28 21.33
CA TYR A 370 -28.00 11.16 22.34
C TYR A 370 -27.20 12.30 21.72
N VAL A 371 -27.43 13.51 22.21
CA VAL A 371 -26.62 14.69 21.93
C VAL A 371 -26.03 15.18 23.24
N PRO A 372 -24.69 15.19 23.39
CA PRO A 372 -24.08 15.66 24.63
C PRO A 372 -24.36 17.16 24.82
N PRO A 373 -24.88 17.57 25.99
CA PRO A 373 -24.96 18.98 26.36
C PRO A 373 -23.54 19.55 26.60
N VAL A 374 -23.45 20.88 26.73
CA VAL A 374 -22.16 21.59 26.77
C VAL A 374 -21.31 21.19 27.98
N GLU A 375 -21.97 20.88 29.09
CA GLU A 375 -21.41 20.55 30.39
C GLU A 375 -20.89 19.10 30.46
N VAL A 376 -21.27 18.24 29.51
CA VAL A 376 -21.04 16.80 29.53
C VAL A 376 -20.14 16.36 28.40
N GLU A 377 -19.16 15.53 28.74
CA GLU A 377 -18.21 14.94 27.80
C GLU A 377 -18.49 13.44 27.62
N VAL A 378 -18.49 13.00 26.36
CA VAL A 378 -18.54 11.58 26.01
C VAL A 378 -17.13 10.99 26.14
N VAL A 379 -16.91 10.15 27.14
CA VAL A 379 -15.59 9.57 27.43
C VAL A 379 -15.30 8.38 26.52
N THR A 380 -16.25 7.45 26.42
CA THR A 380 -16.02 6.19 25.67
C THR A 380 -17.36 5.59 25.25
N LYS A 381 -17.42 5.13 24.00
CA LYS A 381 -18.51 4.26 23.52
C LYS A 381 -18.21 2.81 23.90
N ARG A 382 -19.18 2.14 24.50
CA ARG A 382 -19.11 0.73 24.87
C ARG A 382 -20.09 -0.09 24.05
N VAL A 383 -19.66 -1.30 23.76
CA VAL A 383 -20.45 -2.31 23.06
C VAL A 383 -20.49 -3.54 23.95
N ALA A 384 -21.64 -4.20 24.01
CA ALA A 384 -21.78 -5.47 24.69
C ALA A 384 -20.86 -6.52 24.03
N ILE A 385 -20.12 -7.25 24.84
CA ILE A 385 -19.20 -8.29 24.37
C ILE A 385 -19.98 -9.60 24.38
N PRO A 386 -20.27 -10.21 23.21
CA PRO A 386 -20.90 -11.52 23.15
C PRO A 386 -19.93 -12.58 23.67
N LEU A 387 -20.35 -13.36 24.66
CA LEU A 387 -19.55 -14.43 25.26
C LEU A 387 -20.32 -15.73 25.15
N ASP A 388 -19.70 -16.73 24.53
CA ASP A 388 -20.21 -18.10 24.48
C ASP A 388 -20.00 -18.83 25.82
N GLU A 389 -20.65 -19.98 26.04
CA GLU A 389 -20.59 -20.76 27.29
C GLU A 389 -19.15 -21.12 27.70
N ASN A 390 -18.27 -21.35 26.73
CA ASN A 390 -16.86 -21.68 26.92
C ASN A 390 -15.92 -20.47 26.84
N GLU A 391 -16.45 -19.25 26.70
CA GLU A 391 -15.67 -18.03 26.66
C GLU A 391 -15.98 -17.13 27.86
N GLY A 392 -15.01 -16.30 28.22
CA GLY A 392 -15.20 -15.30 29.25
C GLY A 392 -14.18 -14.18 29.18
N ILE A 393 -14.40 -13.15 29.97
CA ILE A 393 -13.51 -11.99 30.14
C ILE A 393 -13.22 -11.75 31.61
N TYR A 394 -12.03 -11.23 31.90
CA TYR A 394 -11.71 -10.71 33.23
C TYR A 394 -12.10 -9.24 33.33
N VAL A 395 -12.89 -8.94 34.35
CA VAL A 395 -13.38 -7.59 34.63
C VAL A 395 -12.87 -7.14 35.99
N ARG A 396 -12.31 -5.93 36.03
CA ARG A 396 -11.89 -5.25 37.26
C ARG A 396 -12.80 -4.07 37.52
N ASP A 397 -13.29 -3.99 38.74
CA ASP A 397 -13.97 -2.81 39.25
C ASP A 397 -12.93 -1.76 39.67
N ILE A 398 -13.04 -0.55 39.13
CA ILE A 398 -12.12 0.59 39.34
C ILE A 398 -12.28 1.15 40.76
N LYS A 399 -13.48 1.10 41.34
CA LYS A 399 -13.75 1.61 42.70
C LYS A 399 -13.31 0.63 43.77
N THR A 400 -13.66 -0.65 43.61
CA THR A 400 -13.36 -1.68 44.63
C THR A 400 -12.04 -2.41 44.39
N GLY A 401 -11.48 -2.33 43.18
CA GLY A 401 -10.29 -3.08 42.77
C GLY A 401 -10.53 -4.58 42.56
N ARG A 402 -11.76 -5.08 42.80
CA ARG A 402 -12.08 -6.51 42.73
C ARG A 402 -12.07 -7.00 41.28
N VAL A 403 -11.31 -8.06 41.03
CA VAL A 403 -11.27 -8.75 39.73
C VAL A 403 -12.16 -9.99 39.76
N ARG A 404 -12.91 -10.23 38.70
CA ARG A 404 -13.75 -11.42 38.51
C ARG A 404 -13.74 -11.89 37.06
N ALA A 405 -13.98 -13.18 36.84
CA ALA A 405 -14.23 -13.73 35.52
C ALA A 405 -15.74 -13.75 35.25
N ILE A 406 -16.15 -13.32 34.06
CA ILE A 406 -17.53 -13.38 33.58
C ILE A 406 -17.54 -14.27 32.35
N CYS A 407 -18.32 -15.35 32.38
CA CYS A 407 -18.36 -16.38 31.33
C CYS A 407 -19.81 -16.65 30.88
N GLY A 408 -19.99 -17.08 29.63
CA GLY A 408 -21.25 -17.66 29.15
C GLY A 408 -22.45 -16.74 28.96
N ALA A 409 -22.28 -15.43 29.10
CA ALA A 409 -23.35 -14.46 28.86
C ALA A 409 -22.81 -13.18 28.24
N THR A 410 -23.53 -12.62 27.27
CA THR A 410 -23.24 -11.31 26.70
C THR A 410 -23.15 -10.26 27.80
N TYR A 411 -21.99 -9.59 27.90
CA TYR A 411 -21.72 -8.67 29.00
C TYR A 411 -21.28 -7.30 28.48
N MET A 412 -21.94 -6.27 28.99
CA MET A 412 -21.54 -4.87 28.78
C MET A 412 -20.90 -4.34 30.06
N LEU A 413 -19.63 -3.96 29.97
CA LEU A 413 -18.86 -3.40 31.10
C LEU A 413 -19.53 -2.12 31.62
N THR A 414 -19.75 -2.01 32.93
CA THR A 414 -20.36 -0.82 33.56
C THR A 414 -19.39 0.37 33.67
N GLN A 415 -19.87 1.58 33.98
CA GLN A 415 -19.03 2.79 34.04
C GLN A 415 -17.80 2.70 34.96
N ASP A 416 -17.88 1.84 35.99
CA ASP A 416 -16.82 1.62 36.98
C ASP A 416 -16.03 0.34 36.71
N GLU A 417 -16.20 -0.28 35.55
CA GLU A 417 -15.53 -1.53 35.18
C GLU A 417 -14.58 -1.34 34.00
N GLU A 418 -13.48 -2.06 34.03
CA GLU A 418 -12.50 -2.16 32.95
C GLU A 418 -12.13 -3.62 32.70
N LEU A 419 -11.63 -3.90 31.49
CA LEU A 419 -11.06 -5.22 31.17
C LEU A 419 -9.70 -5.36 31.88
N TRP A 420 -9.51 -6.50 32.54
CA TRP A 420 -8.28 -6.79 33.26
C TRP A 420 -7.43 -7.81 32.51
N ALA A 421 -6.16 -7.49 32.29
CA ALA A 421 -5.23 -8.40 31.65
C ALA A 421 -4.65 -9.38 32.68
N LYS A 422 -4.94 -10.67 32.54
CA LYS A 422 -4.31 -11.72 33.35
C LYS A 422 -2.93 -12.04 32.78
N GLU A 423 -1.89 -11.85 33.58
CA GLU A 423 -0.53 -12.27 33.25
C GLU A 423 -0.27 -13.69 33.76
N LEU A 424 0.38 -14.50 32.93
CA LEU A 424 0.79 -15.86 33.28
C LEU A 424 2.32 -15.96 33.22
N PRO A 425 2.93 -16.92 33.95
CA PRO A 425 4.35 -17.21 33.81
C PRO A 425 4.72 -17.54 32.35
N PRO A 426 5.90 -17.11 31.86
CA PRO A 426 6.26 -17.24 30.44
C PRO A 426 6.25 -18.69 29.94
N GLY A 427 6.70 -19.64 30.78
CA GLY A 427 6.66 -21.07 30.44
C GLY A 427 5.24 -21.62 30.27
N VAL A 428 4.25 -21.07 30.97
CA VAL A 428 2.84 -21.45 30.82
C VAL A 428 2.24 -20.78 29.58
N GLU A 429 2.58 -19.52 29.31
CA GLU A 429 2.14 -18.83 28.09
C GLU A 429 2.65 -19.52 26.82
N GLU A 430 3.92 -19.95 26.81
CA GLU A 430 4.51 -20.73 25.72
C GLU A 430 3.69 -22.01 25.48
N LEU A 431 3.47 -22.81 26.53
CA LEU A 431 2.74 -24.09 26.42
C LEU A 431 1.28 -23.93 25.99
N LEU A 432 0.60 -22.84 26.40
CA LEU A 432 -0.76 -22.54 25.94
C LEU A 432 -0.77 -22.07 24.48
N SER A 433 0.24 -21.29 24.06
CA SER A 433 0.34 -20.76 22.70
C SER A 433 0.72 -21.82 21.67
N GLU A 434 1.41 -22.89 22.10
CA GLU A 434 1.80 -23.99 21.22
C GLU A 434 0.59 -24.75 20.69
N GLY A 435 -0.51 -24.81 21.44
CA GLY A 435 -1.78 -25.45 21.03
C GLY A 435 -1.66 -26.93 20.68
N LYS A 436 -0.55 -27.57 21.05
CA LYS A 436 -0.24 -28.97 20.74
C LYS A 436 -1.01 -29.90 21.66
N ASP A 437 -1.59 -30.95 21.10
CA ASP A 437 -2.13 -32.05 21.90
C ASP A 437 -0.95 -32.87 22.46
N PRO A 438 -0.79 -32.94 23.80
CA PRO A 438 0.28 -33.71 24.45
C PRO A 438 0.28 -35.22 24.11
N LEU A 439 -0.83 -35.75 23.57
CA LEU A 439 -0.96 -37.12 23.12
C LEU A 439 -0.70 -37.25 21.61
N ALA A 440 -1.33 -36.43 20.78
CA ALA A 440 -1.29 -36.56 19.32
C ALA A 440 -0.01 -35.98 18.68
N ASP A 441 0.56 -34.91 19.26
CA ASP A 441 1.67 -34.16 18.64
C ASP A 441 3.05 -34.53 19.22
N ARG A 442 3.15 -35.68 19.90
CA ARG A 442 4.40 -36.14 20.54
C ARG A 442 5.57 -36.31 19.56
N SER A 443 5.27 -36.62 18.29
CA SER A 443 6.25 -36.78 17.22
C SER A 443 6.72 -35.47 16.58
N ASP A 444 6.08 -34.33 16.87
CA ASP A 444 6.37 -33.03 16.24
C ASP A 444 7.16 -32.09 17.18
N ARG A 445 7.93 -32.68 18.11
CA ARG A 445 8.86 -32.01 19.04
C ARG A 445 10.06 -31.45 18.28
N GLY A 446 9.87 -30.30 17.63
CA GLY A 446 10.95 -29.58 16.93
C GLY A 446 10.47 -28.53 15.93
N ARG A 447 9.18 -28.52 15.54
CA ARG A 447 8.64 -27.47 14.68
C ARG A 447 8.17 -26.27 15.52
N PRO A 448 8.67 -25.05 15.27
CA PRO A 448 8.08 -23.84 15.82
C PRO A 448 6.69 -23.68 15.22
N SER A 449 5.65 -23.84 16.03
CA SER A 449 4.29 -23.47 15.62
C SER A 449 4.18 -21.95 15.58
N ALA A 450 3.33 -21.43 14.70
CA ALA A 450 3.05 -20.00 14.66
C ALA A 450 2.40 -19.60 15.99
N GLN A 451 3.15 -18.91 16.85
CA GLN A 451 2.67 -18.43 18.14
C GLN A 451 1.53 -17.43 17.91
N LEU A 452 0.28 -17.86 18.15
CA LEU A 452 -0.85 -16.95 18.21
C LEU A 452 -0.76 -16.16 19.51
N LYS A 453 -0.67 -14.84 19.40
CA LYS A 453 -0.61 -13.95 20.57
C LYS A 453 -1.94 -14.05 21.33
N ARG A 454 -1.90 -14.55 22.57
CA ARG A 454 -3.06 -14.69 23.45
C ARG A 454 -3.64 -13.31 23.78
N ASP A 455 -4.97 -13.20 23.72
CA ASP A 455 -5.68 -12.07 24.31
C ASP A 455 -5.65 -12.20 25.83
N LYS A 456 -4.96 -11.27 26.50
CA LYS A 456 -4.78 -11.30 27.96
C LYS A 456 -6.07 -11.01 28.73
N ASN A 457 -7.06 -10.38 28.09
CA ASN A 457 -8.31 -9.96 28.73
C ASN A 457 -9.37 -11.08 28.73
N LYS A 458 -9.20 -12.08 27.86
CA LYS A 458 -10.06 -13.27 27.84
C LYS A 458 -9.66 -14.24 28.95
N VAL A 459 -10.67 -14.94 29.47
CA VAL A 459 -10.50 -16.02 30.44
C VAL A 459 -9.64 -17.11 29.81
N VAL A 460 -8.64 -17.56 30.57
CA VAL A 460 -7.71 -18.59 30.10
C VAL A 460 -8.40 -19.94 30.15
N THR A 461 -8.59 -20.53 28.99
CA THR A 461 -9.21 -21.85 28.83
C THR A 461 -8.20 -22.90 28.40
N PHE A 462 -8.24 -24.09 29.01
CA PHE A 462 -7.41 -25.22 28.60
C PHE A 462 -8.26 -26.50 28.51
N ARG A 463 -8.20 -27.19 27.36
CA ARG A 463 -8.87 -28.48 27.16
C ARG A 463 -7.95 -29.57 27.66
N VAL A 464 -8.34 -30.28 28.72
CA VAL A 464 -7.53 -31.38 29.25
C VAL A 464 -7.68 -32.58 28.32
N PRO A 465 -6.57 -33.14 27.78
CA PRO A 465 -6.64 -34.31 26.90
C PRO A 465 -7.25 -35.53 27.58
N HIS A 466 -7.75 -36.47 26.77
CA HIS A 466 -8.19 -37.76 27.29
C HIS A 466 -7.07 -38.43 28.07
N ASN A 467 -7.42 -39.00 29.23
CA ASN A 467 -6.49 -39.74 30.07
C ASN A 467 -5.29 -38.90 30.56
N ALA A 468 -5.54 -37.61 30.75
CA ALA A 468 -4.63 -36.68 31.38
C ALA A 468 -5.29 -35.99 32.58
N ALA A 469 -4.48 -35.39 33.44
CA ALA A 469 -4.92 -34.57 34.56
C ALA A 469 -4.15 -33.24 34.56
N VAL A 470 -4.80 -32.16 34.99
CA VAL A 470 -4.17 -30.85 35.19
C VAL A 470 -4.36 -30.41 36.64
N GLN A 471 -3.31 -29.85 37.23
CA GLN A 471 -3.39 -29.24 38.55
C GLN A 471 -3.46 -27.71 38.41
N ILE A 472 -4.41 -27.11 39.13
CA ILE A 472 -4.65 -25.68 39.18
C ILE A 472 -4.51 -25.24 40.63
N TYR A 473 -3.73 -24.19 40.87
CA TYR A 473 -3.53 -23.61 42.19
C TYR A 473 -4.21 -22.25 42.29
N ASP A 474 -5.12 -22.10 43.24
CA ASP A 474 -5.71 -20.81 43.61
C ASP A 474 -4.84 -20.13 44.66
N TYR A 475 -4.23 -18.99 44.30
CA TYR A 475 -3.36 -18.23 45.19
C TYR A 475 -4.10 -17.48 46.30
N LYS A 476 -5.38 -17.17 46.09
CA LYS A 476 -6.20 -16.45 47.05
C LYS A 476 -6.72 -17.39 48.13
N ASP A 477 -7.28 -18.53 47.73
CA ASP A 477 -7.84 -19.52 48.64
C ASP A 477 -6.79 -20.55 49.12
N LYS A 478 -5.58 -20.53 48.54
CA LYS A 478 -4.44 -21.44 48.82
C LYS A 478 -4.81 -22.93 48.66
N LYS A 479 -5.69 -23.24 47.70
CA LYS A 479 -6.17 -24.60 47.42
C LYS A 479 -5.72 -25.04 46.04
N ALA A 480 -5.27 -26.29 45.93
CA ALA A 480 -5.03 -26.94 44.65
C ALA A 480 -6.25 -27.78 44.28
N ARG A 481 -6.72 -27.65 43.05
CA ARG A 481 -7.73 -28.56 42.46
C ARG A 481 -7.15 -29.28 41.26
N VAL A 482 -7.51 -30.54 41.11
CA VAL A 482 -7.08 -31.39 39.99
C VAL A 482 -8.29 -31.67 39.12
N VAL A 483 -8.14 -31.47 37.82
CA VAL A 483 -9.18 -31.70 36.82
C VAL A 483 -8.72 -32.80 35.87
N PHE A 484 -9.55 -33.83 35.71
CA PHE A 484 -9.30 -34.93 34.81
C PHE A 484 -9.92 -34.67 33.43
N GLY A 485 -9.22 -35.06 32.37
CA GLY A 485 -9.76 -34.97 31.01
C GLY A 485 -10.88 -35.97 30.74
N PRO A 486 -11.81 -35.68 29.80
CA PRO A 486 -11.72 -34.63 28.78
C PRO A 486 -12.45 -33.30 29.11
N GLU A 487 -12.44 -32.85 30.37
CA GLU A 487 -13.09 -31.60 30.76
C GLU A 487 -12.31 -30.34 30.32
N MET A 488 -13.02 -29.23 30.04
CA MET A 488 -12.40 -27.92 29.78
C MET A 488 -12.28 -27.13 31.08
N VAL A 489 -11.10 -26.60 31.33
CA VAL A 489 -10.81 -25.77 32.49
C VAL A 489 -10.86 -24.29 32.09
N MET A 490 -11.58 -23.49 32.88
CA MET A 490 -11.51 -22.03 32.86
C MET A 490 -10.83 -21.53 34.14
N LEU A 491 -9.77 -20.72 34.01
CA LEU A 491 -9.06 -20.18 35.16
C LEU A 491 -9.77 -18.96 35.75
N GLY A 492 -9.96 -18.95 37.07
CA GLY A 492 -10.30 -17.75 37.83
C GLY A 492 -9.19 -16.70 37.80
N PRO A 493 -9.43 -15.45 38.26
CA PRO A 493 -8.44 -14.38 38.27
C PRO A 493 -7.16 -14.72 39.05
N ASP A 494 -7.31 -15.38 40.19
CA ASP A 494 -6.21 -15.73 41.12
C ASP A 494 -5.70 -17.17 40.95
N GLU A 495 -6.24 -17.93 39.99
CA GLU A 495 -5.83 -19.32 39.70
C GLU A 495 -4.68 -19.38 38.68
N GLN A 496 -3.74 -20.32 38.83
CA GLN A 496 -2.71 -20.60 37.81
C GLN A 496 -2.54 -22.10 37.57
N PHE A 497 -2.04 -22.46 36.38
CA PHE A 497 -1.64 -23.84 36.09
C PHE A 497 -0.32 -24.18 36.78
N THR A 498 -0.25 -25.37 37.38
CA THR A 498 1.03 -25.93 37.83
C THR A 498 1.78 -26.51 36.64
N GLN A 499 2.92 -25.93 36.30
CA GLN A 499 3.78 -26.44 35.24
C GLN A 499 4.53 -27.70 35.71
N LEU A 500 4.49 -28.76 34.90
CA LEU A 500 5.26 -29.98 35.11
C LEU A 500 6.59 -29.91 34.36
N SER A 501 7.64 -30.44 34.99
CA SER A 501 8.99 -30.52 34.44
C SER A 501 9.49 -31.95 34.56
N LEU A 502 9.34 -32.71 33.47
CA LEU A 502 9.63 -34.13 33.41
C LEU A 502 10.99 -34.41 32.76
N SER A 503 11.64 -35.49 33.18
CA SER A 503 12.85 -36.02 32.55
C SER A 503 12.58 -36.53 31.14
N GLY A 504 13.44 -36.14 30.20
CA GLY A 504 13.37 -36.54 28.79
C GLY A 504 14.68 -37.08 28.27
N GLY A 505 14.72 -37.47 27.00
CA GLY A 505 15.97 -37.88 26.34
C GLY A 505 16.42 -39.32 26.63
N LYS A 506 17.57 -39.67 26.03
CA LYS A 506 18.31 -40.93 26.18
C LYS A 506 19.82 -40.60 26.12
N PRO A 507 20.58 -40.69 27.23
CA PRO A 507 20.15 -41.00 28.59
C PRO A 507 19.17 -39.95 29.15
N LYS A 508 18.38 -40.33 30.16
CA LYS A 508 17.41 -39.43 30.80
C LYS A 508 18.10 -38.20 31.40
N ARG A 509 17.64 -37.01 30.99
CA ARG A 509 18.07 -35.72 31.51
C ARG A 509 16.89 -35.03 32.20
N PRO A 510 17.10 -34.46 33.40
CA PRO A 510 16.04 -33.74 34.11
C PRO A 510 15.60 -32.49 33.36
N ASN A 511 14.36 -32.06 33.58
CA ASN A 511 13.78 -30.81 33.09
C ASN A 511 13.74 -30.63 31.56
N GLN A 512 13.72 -31.72 30.79
CA GLN A 512 13.72 -31.65 29.33
C GLN A 512 12.32 -31.53 28.74
N ILE A 513 11.29 -32.08 29.40
CA ILE A 513 9.90 -32.05 28.93
C ILE A 513 9.11 -31.13 29.86
N ARG A 514 8.56 -30.05 29.31
CA ARG A 514 7.65 -29.14 30.02
C ARG A 514 6.23 -29.43 29.54
N SER A 515 5.28 -29.57 30.46
CA SER A 515 3.88 -29.86 30.14
C SER A 515 2.93 -29.21 31.16
N LEU A 516 1.72 -28.86 30.73
CA LEU A 516 0.64 -28.40 31.62
C LEU A 516 -0.22 -29.54 32.16
N CYS A 517 -0.30 -30.67 31.44
CA CYS A 517 -1.03 -31.84 31.88
C CYS A 517 -0.11 -33.03 32.15
N LEU A 518 -0.48 -33.82 33.16
CA LEU A 518 0.11 -35.11 33.47
C LEU A 518 -0.62 -36.20 32.69
N LEU A 519 0.12 -37.03 31.97
CA LEU A 519 -0.43 -38.15 31.21
C LEU A 519 -0.53 -39.37 32.14
N LEU A 520 -1.70 -40.00 32.20
CA LEU A 520 -1.96 -41.10 33.14
C LEU A 520 -1.59 -42.49 32.59
N GLY A 521 -1.29 -42.62 31.29
CA GLY A 521 -0.95 -43.92 30.66
C GLY A 521 -2.16 -44.83 30.45
N PRO A 522 -2.05 -45.94 29.70
CA PRO A 522 -0.84 -46.71 29.47
C PRO A 522 0.09 -46.07 28.43
N ASP A 523 1.37 -46.00 28.78
CA ASP A 523 2.43 -45.43 27.95
C ASP A 523 3.76 -46.13 28.25
N PHE A 524 4.84 -45.79 27.55
CA PHE A 524 6.17 -46.31 27.84
C PHE A 524 7.23 -45.21 27.84
N CYS A 525 8.29 -45.41 28.61
CA CYS A 525 9.45 -44.53 28.61
C CYS A 525 10.73 -45.36 28.44
N THR A 526 11.69 -44.82 27.69
CA THR A 526 12.97 -45.49 27.44
C THR A 526 14.12 -44.72 28.05
N ASP A 527 15.13 -45.40 28.58
CA ASP A 527 16.36 -44.82 29.12
C ASP A 527 17.60 -45.57 28.60
N ILE A 528 18.75 -44.90 28.64
CA ILE A 528 20.06 -45.51 28.40
C ILE A 528 20.87 -45.38 29.68
N ILE A 529 21.20 -46.52 30.29
CA ILE A 529 21.99 -46.57 31.53
C ILE A 529 23.35 -47.19 31.23
N THR A 530 24.39 -46.64 31.83
CA THR A 530 25.71 -47.26 31.83
C THR A 530 25.88 -48.09 33.10
N VAL A 531 26.31 -49.33 32.93
CA VAL A 531 26.54 -50.31 34.01
C VAL A 531 27.94 -50.90 33.86
N GLU A 532 28.50 -51.40 34.96
CA GLU A 532 29.79 -52.07 34.99
C GLU A 532 29.60 -53.46 35.60
N THR A 533 30.13 -54.49 34.96
CA THR A 533 30.07 -55.88 35.44
C THR A 533 31.17 -56.18 36.46
N ALA A 534 31.11 -57.33 37.13
CA ALA A 534 32.11 -57.75 38.12
C ALA A 534 33.54 -57.86 37.55
N ASP A 535 33.66 -58.13 36.25
CA ASP A 535 34.91 -58.20 35.48
C ASP A 535 35.26 -56.86 34.78
N HIS A 536 34.69 -55.75 35.25
CA HIS A 536 34.95 -54.39 34.78
C HIS A 536 34.59 -54.12 33.31
N ALA A 537 33.70 -54.91 32.72
CA ALA A 537 33.15 -54.61 31.41
C ALA A 537 32.10 -53.49 31.55
N ARG A 538 32.31 -52.39 30.82
CA ARG A 538 31.37 -51.27 30.78
C ARG A 538 30.35 -51.52 29.69
N LEU A 539 29.08 -51.57 30.07
CA LEU A 539 27.97 -51.79 29.16
C LEU A 539 27.04 -50.59 29.18
N SER A 540 26.59 -50.20 28.01
CA SER A 540 25.46 -49.30 27.86
C SER A 540 24.22 -50.19 27.65
N LEU A 541 23.13 -49.93 28.38
CA LEU A 541 21.88 -50.67 28.31
C LEU A 541 20.76 -49.70 27.97
N GLN A 542 20.09 -49.94 26.84
CA GLN A 542 18.86 -49.27 26.49
C GLN A 542 17.68 -50.08 27.04
N LEU A 543 16.95 -49.50 27.98
CA LEU A 543 15.81 -50.13 28.65
C LEU A 543 14.51 -49.43 28.23
N SER A 544 13.43 -50.22 28.13
CA SER A 544 12.07 -49.72 27.91
C SER A 544 11.14 -50.14 29.04
N TYR A 545 10.49 -49.16 29.67
CA TYR A 545 9.58 -49.35 30.79
C TYR A 545 8.16 -48.99 30.37
N ASN A 546 7.22 -49.92 30.47
CA ASN A 546 5.80 -49.62 30.33
C ASN A 546 5.27 -49.11 31.67
N TRP A 547 4.44 -48.07 31.65
CA TRP A 547 3.91 -47.47 32.86
C TRP A 547 2.47 -46.99 32.68
N HIS A 548 1.71 -47.01 33.77
CA HIS A 548 0.40 -46.37 33.88
C HIS A 548 0.13 -45.95 35.33
N PHE A 549 -0.70 -44.94 35.52
CA PHE A 549 -1.19 -44.50 36.83
C PHE A 549 -2.50 -45.20 37.14
N ASP A 550 -2.55 -45.92 38.26
CA ASP A 550 -3.75 -46.55 38.79
C ASP A 550 -4.40 -45.62 39.82
N VAL A 551 -5.43 -44.90 39.41
CA VAL A 551 -6.05 -43.81 40.19
C VAL A 551 -7.56 -43.89 40.10
N ASP A 552 -8.21 -43.83 41.26
CA ASP A 552 -9.65 -43.60 41.34
C ASP A 552 -9.95 -42.11 41.09
N LYS A 553 -10.58 -41.84 39.94
CA LYS A 553 -10.88 -40.47 39.48
C LYS A 553 -11.93 -39.75 40.34
N THR A 554 -12.60 -40.47 41.25
CA THR A 554 -13.66 -39.91 42.10
C THR A 554 -13.14 -39.33 43.42
N SER A 555 -11.92 -39.71 43.85
CA SER A 555 -11.34 -39.28 45.12
C SER A 555 -10.39 -38.10 44.96
N ALA A 556 -10.69 -36.97 45.63
CA ALA A 556 -9.88 -35.75 45.59
C ALA A 556 -8.49 -35.94 46.22
N ASP A 557 -8.39 -36.75 47.28
CA ASP A 557 -7.11 -37.02 47.95
C ASP A 557 -6.19 -37.83 47.03
N ASP A 558 -6.73 -38.82 46.32
CA ASP A 558 -5.97 -39.63 45.36
C ASP A 558 -5.57 -38.82 44.11
N ALA A 559 -6.40 -37.88 43.68
CA ALA A 559 -6.08 -36.93 42.61
C ALA A 559 -4.93 -35.98 42.98
N SER A 560 -4.74 -35.64 44.26
CA SER A 560 -3.60 -34.83 44.69
C SER A 560 -2.26 -35.61 44.69
N LYS A 561 -2.31 -36.93 44.94
CA LYS A 561 -1.13 -37.80 45.05
C LYS A 561 -0.38 -37.99 43.73
N ILE A 562 -1.07 -37.93 42.59
CA ILE A 562 -0.42 -38.03 41.27
C ILE A 562 0.55 -36.88 40.98
N PHE A 563 0.34 -35.71 41.60
CA PHE A 563 1.21 -34.54 41.47
C PHE A 563 2.23 -34.40 42.61
N SER A 564 2.26 -35.33 43.58
CA SER A 564 3.23 -35.27 44.69
C SER A 564 4.68 -35.47 44.23
N VAL A 565 4.88 -36.22 43.15
CA VAL A 565 6.20 -36.44 42.55
C VAL A 565 6.34 -35.53 41.33
N PRO A 566 7.19 -34.49 41.36
CA PRO A 566 7.28 -33.50 40.29
C PRO A 566 7.85 -34.06 38.98
N ASP A 567 8.79 -35.00 39.07
CA ASP A 567 9.40 -35.68 37.92
C ASP A 567 9.31 -37.21 38.09
N PHE A 568 8.11 -37.75 37.93
CA PHE A 568 7.88 -39.19 38.09
C PHE A 568 8.72 -40.04 37.13
N VAL A 569 8.98 -39.55 35.91
CA VAL A 569 9.79 -40.26 34.89
C VAL A 569 11.24 -40.34 35.34
N GLY A 570 11.80 -39.22 35.80
CA GLY A 570 13.17 -39.15 36.29
C GLY A 570 13.38 -40.01 37.53
N ASP A 571 12.49 -39.90 38.51
CA ASP A 571 12.57 -40.68 39.75
C ASP A 571 12.42 -42.19 39.49
N ALA A 572 11.47 -42.58 38.62
CA ALA A 572 11.31 -43.98 38.22
C ALA A 572 12.55 -44.52 37.50
N CYS A 573 13.06 -43.82 36.47
CA CYS A 573 14.23 -44.27 35.72
C CYS A 573 15.48 -44.31 36.62
N LYS A 574 15.64 -43.34 37.52
CA LYS A 574 16.78 -43.30 38.46
C LYS A 574 16.75 -44.46 39.46
N ALA A 575 15.58 -44.77 40.02
CA ALA A 575 15.42 -45.90 40.93
C ALA A 575 15.72 -47.24 40.23
N ILE A 576 15.18 -47.44 39.02
CA ILE A 576 15.42 -48.66 38.23
C ILE A 576 16.90 -48.75 37.81
N ALA A 577 17.50 -47.66 37.32
CA ALA A 577 18.91 -47.61 36.93
C ALA A 577 19.84 -47.96 38.09
N SER A 578 19.55 -47.45 39.30
CA SER A 578 20.30 -47.78 40.52
C SER A 578 20.26 -49.27 40.82
N ARG A 579 19.09 -49.90 40.66
CA ARG A 579 18.89 -51.32 40.92
C ARG A 579 19.59 -52.20 39.89
N VAL A 580 19.46 -51.87 38.60
CA VAL A 580 20.12 -52.60 37.51
C VAL A 580 21.65 -52.50 37.65
N ARG A 581 22.20 -51.32 37.94
CA ARG A 581 23.64 -51.17 38.21
C ARG A 581 24.10 -52.04 39.38
N GLY A 582 23.34 -52.06 40.48
CA GLY A 582 23.65 -52.86 41.65
C GLY A 582 23.73 -54.36 41.36
N THR A 583 22.80 -54.89 40.56
CA THR A 583 22.82 -56.32 40.22
C THR A 583 23.89 -56.67 39.19
N VAL A 584 24.06 -55.86 38.13
CA VAL A 584 25.04 -56.13 37.07
C VAL A 584 26.46 -56.13 37.61
N ALA A 585 26.77 -55.30 38.60
CA ALA A 585 28.07 -55.26 39.26
C ALA A 585 28.46 -56.58 39.98
N GLY A 586 27.48 -57.45 40.29
CA GLY A 586 27.72 -58.75 40.92
C GLY A 586 27.88 -59.93 39.95
N VAL A 587 27.70 -59.72 38.63
CA VAL A 587 27.68 -60.77 37.61
C VAL A 587 28.82 -60.56 36.61
N GLN A 588 29.44 -61.63 36.11
CA GLN A 588 30.46 -61.56 35.07
C GLN A 588 29.84 -61.22 33.70
N PHE A 589 30.60 -60.58 32.82
CA PHE A 589 30.13 -60.17 31.49
C PHE A 589 29.61 -61.35 30.66
N ASP A 590 30.31 -62.48 30.64
CA ASP A 590 29.96 -63.62 29.81
C ASP A 590 28.63 -64.27 30.25
N ASP A 591 28.39 -64.37 31.56
CA ASP A 591 27.13 -64.85 32.14
C ASP A 591 25.98 -63.88 31.81
N PHE A 592 26.21 -62.58 31.99
CA PHE A 592 25.25 -61.54 31.65
C PHE A 592 24.96 -61.47 30.14
N HIS A 593 25.95 -61.76 29.29
CA HIS A 593 25.85 -61.73 27.84
C HIS A 593 25.11 -62.95 27.26
N LYS A 594 25.25 -64.12 27.89
CA LYS A 594 24.62 -65.38 27.46
C LYS A 594 23.17 -65.50 27.92
N LEU A 595 22.84 -64.98 29.10
CA LEU A 595 21.49 -64.97 29.67
C LEU A 595 20.64 -63.78 29.15
N ARG A 596 20.52 -63.62 27.82
CA ARG A 596 19.66 -62.56 27.22
C ARG A 596 18.16 -62.76 27.41
N GLN A 597 17.74 -63.86 28.04
CA GLN A 597 16.42 -64.04 28.64
C GLN A 597 16.51 -63.64 30.11
N PRO A 598 15.45 -63.10 30.74
CA PRO A 598 15.56 -62.57 32.09
C PRO A 598 16.22 -63.64 32.95
N LEU A 599 17.38 -63.29 33.53
CA LEU A 599 17.92 -64.01 34.68
C LEU A 599 16.71 -64.38 35.55
N ASN A 600 16.61 -65.63 35.99
CA ASN A 600 15.72 -65.98 37.09
C ASN A 600 16.13 -65.11 38.28
N PHE A 601 15.55 -63.92 38.35
CA PHE A 601 15.77 -62.92 39.36
C PHE A 601 14.90 -63.33 40.54
N ASP A 602 15.46 -64.13 41.43
CA ASP A 602 14.90 -64.34 42.76
C ASP A 602 15.15 -63.06 43.58
N PHE A 603 14.12 -62.23 43.70
CA PHE A 603 14.12 -61.07 44.59
C PHE A 603 13.95 -61.54 46.04
N TYR A 604 14.99 -61.47 46.86
CA TYR A 604 14.82 -61.39 48.31
C TYR A 604 15.58 -60.21 48.92
N ASP A 605 14.87 -59.55 49.83
CA ASP A 605 15.21 -58.42 50.71
C ASP A 605 15.25 -56.99 50.12
N VAL A 606 14.05 -56.40 49.99
CA VAL A 606 13.83 -54.98 50.31
C VAL A 606 12.78 -54.92 51.44
N PRO A 607 13.01 -54.20 52.55
CA PRO A 607 12.07 -54.14 53.68
C PRO A 607 10.75 -53.46 53.28
N LEU A 608 9.63 -54.10 53.70
CA LEU A 608 8.21 -53.68 53.75
C LEU A 608 7.75 -52.66 52.69
N TYR A 609 6.78 -52.95 51.82
CA TYR A 609 5.40 -53.31 52.18
C TYR A 609 4.77 -54.34 51.21
N SER A 610 4.32 -55.46 51.80
CA SER A 610 3.37 -56.52 51.40
C SER A 610 3.15 -56.91 49.92
N PHE A 611 3.32 -58.20 49.61
CA PHE A 611 2.88 -58.88 48.38
C PHE A 611 2.21 -60.22 48.74
N GLU A 612 1.01 -60.46 48.20
CA GLU A 612 0.35 -61.79 48.16
C GLU A 612 0.57 -62.42 46.77
N ILE A 613 1.07 -63.65 46.73
CA ILE A 613 1.28 -64.43 45.49
C ILE A 613 0.24 -65.53 45.40
N GLY A 614 -0.58 -65.50 44.35
CA GLY A 614 -1.22 -66.67 43.78
C GLY A 614 -0.37 -67.26 42.63
N PRO A 615 -0.46 -68.57 42.34
CA PRO A 615 0.42 -69.21 41.38
C PRO A 615 -0.06 -68.94 39.94
N ASN A 616 0.90 -68.60 39.06
CA ASN A 616 0.80 -68.46 37.59
C ASN A 616 0.67 -67.03 37.03
N SER A 617 1.76 -66.26 37.04
CA SER A 617 2.22 -65.47 35.87
C SER A 617 3.47 -64.64 36.22
N SER A 618 4.48 -64.75 35.37
CA SER A 618 5.80 -64.15 35.45
C SER A 618 5.82 -62.67 35.01
N GLU A 619 5.41 -61.73 35.88
CA GLU A 619 5.66 -60.29 35.66
C GLU A 619 5.96 -59.58 36.99
N SER A 620 7.18 -59.05 37.16
CA SER A 620 7.55 -58.26 38.34
C SER A 620 7.06 -56.81 38.20
N VAL A 621 6.24 -56.35 39.14
CA VAL A 621 5.68 -54.99 39.18
C VAL A 621 6.45 -54.14 40.20
N ALA A 622 6.88 -52.93 39.82
CA ALA A 622 7.45 -51.95 40.74
C ALA A 622 6.46 -50.80 40.97
N VAL A 623 6.24 -50.46 42.25
CA VAL A 623 5.36 -49.38 42.71
C VAL A 623 6.22 -48.24 43.27
N THR A 624 5.93 -47.00 42.89
CA THR A 624 6.63 -45.80 43.41
C THR A 624 6.16 -45.39 44.81
N ALA A 625 6.88 -44.46 45.45
CA ALA A 625 6.60 -43.96 46.80
C ALA A 625 5.20 -43.34 47.00
N ASN A 626 4.48 -42.98 45.93
CA ASN A 626 3.10 -42.49 45.98
C ASN A 626 2.04 -43.59 45.82
N GLY A 627 2.43 -44.86 45.64
CA GLY A 627 1.53 -46.02 45.62
C GLY A 627 0.62 -46.14 44.40
N LYS A 628 0.78 -45.28 43.39
CA LYS A 628 -0.19 -45.12 42.29
C LYS A 628 0.41 -45.26 40.89
N LEU A 629 1.73 -45.22 40.72
CA LEU A 629 2.37 -45.51 39.43
C LEU A 629 2.78 -46.98 39.40
N MET A 630 2.29 -47.68 38.38
CA MET A 630 2.60 -49.07 38.10
C MET A 630 3.57 -49.14 36.94
N ILE A 631 4.74 -49.76 37.16
CA ILE A 631 5.77 -49.91 36.12
C ILE A 631 6.03 -51.39 35.86
N THR A 632 5.92 -51.80 34.60
CA THR A 632 6.27 -53.13 34.11
C THR A 632 7.43 -53.05 33.11
N MET A 633 8.43 -53.90 33.29
CA MET A 633 9.60 -53.97 32.40
C MET A 633 9.29 -54.93 31.24
N ARG A 634 9.43 -54.46 29.99
CA ARG A 634 9.10 -55.27 28.81
C ARG A 634 10.34 -55.79 28.07
N ASP A 635 11.31 -54.91 27.77
CA ASP A 635 12.43 -55.22 26.86
C ASP A 635 13.78 -54.61 27.32
N MET A 636 14.85 -55.41 27.24
CA MET A 636 16.24 -55.04 27.54
C MET A 636 17.08 -55.09 26.26
N ILE A 637 17.69 -53.98 25.85
CA ILE A 637 18.53 -53.89 24.64
C ILE A 637 19.95 -53.46 25.04
N THR A 638 20.94 -54.34 24.86
CA THR A 638 22.37 -54.05 25.12
C THR A 638 23.06 -53.58 23.84
N PRO A 639 23.43 -52.29 23.67
CA PRO A 639 24.39 -51.89 22.65
C PRO A 639 25.79 -52.47 22.92
N MET A 640 26.41 -53.06 21.89
CA MET A 640 27.84 -53.41 21.92
C MET A 640 28.71 -52.15 21.98
N ASN A 641 29.84 -52.26 22.70
CA ASN A 641 30.98 -51.33 22.85
C ASN A 641 30.91 -49.97 22.14
N ASP A 642 31.18 -48.93 22.94
CA ASP A 642 31.08 -47.48 22.68
C ASP A 642 31.97 -46.88 21.56
N ASP A 643 32.63 -47.67 20.70
CA ASP A 643 33.61 -47.12 19.74
C ASP A 643 33.16 -46.99 18.28
N VAL A 644 31.88 -47.20 17.95
CA VAL A 644 31.42 -46.99 16.57
C VAL A 644 30.10 -46.20 16.56
N ARG A 645 30.24 -44.90 16.31
CA ARG A 645 29.12 -44.08 15.80
C ARG A 645 28.68 -44.66 14.46
N GLN A 646 27.35 -44.78 14.31
CA GLN A 646 26.57 -45.12 13.11
C GLN A 646 26.08 -46.57 13.07
N GLN A 647 24.85 -46.80 13.53
CA GLN A 647 24.00 -47.84 12.96
C GLN A 647 23.19 -47.26 11.80
N TYR A 648 23.90 -47.05 10.70
CA TYR A 648 23.38 -47.20 9.34
C TYR A 648 24.36 -48.15 8.66
N ALA A 649 23.88 -49.14 7.91
CA ALA A 649 24.79 -49.91 7.06
C ALA A 649 25.25 -49.01 5.90
N VAL A 650 26.37 -48.32 6.09
CA VAL A 650 27.04 -47.51 5.06
C VAL A 650 28.01 -48.43 4.32
N PHE A 651 27.70 -48.78 3.08
CA PHE A 651 28.62 -49.51 2.21
C PHE A 651 29.46 -48.51 1.41
N LYS A 652 30.78 -48.58 1.53
CA LYS A 652 31.74 -47.75 0.79
C LYS A 652 32.83 -48.66 0.19
N ASP A 653 32.92 -48.67 -1.14
CA ASP A 653 34.07 -49.07 -1.98
C ASP A 653 34.91 -50.32 -1.64
N GLU A 654 34.41 -51.29 -0.86
CA GLU A 654 35.02 -52.62 -0.75
C GLU A 654 33.99 -53.73 -1.03
N ALA A 655 34.44 -54.78 -1.73
CA ALA A 655 33.60 -55.92 -2.09
C ALA A 655 33.06 -56.59 -0.81
N VAL A 656 31.74 -56.53 -0.60
CA VAL A 656 31.07 -57.17 0.53
C VAL A 656 31.28 -58.69 0.45
N THR A 657 31.94 -59.26 1.45
CA THR A 657 32.11 -60.72 1.56
C THR A 657 30.79 -61.40 1.95
N PRO A 658 30.53 -62.63 1.47
CA PRO A 658 29.22 -63.27 1.51
C PRO A 658 28.70 -63.69 2.90
N ASP A 659 29.49 -63.55 3.97
CA ASP A 659 29.22 -64.20 5.27
C ASP A 659 28.81 -63.24 6.42
N LEU A 660 28.31 -62.04 6.12
CA LEU A 660 27.80 -61.11 7.14
C LEU A 660 26.35 -61.47 7.58
N PRO A 661 26.09 -61.80 8.85
CA PRO A 661 24.75 -62.15 9.30
C PRO A 661 23.88 -60.89 9.44
N VAL A 662 22.78 -60.85 8.68
CA VAL A 662 21.75 -59.81 8.79
C VAL A 662 20.90 -60.11 10.03
N TYR A 663 20.93 -59.22 11.02
CA TYR A 663 20.09 -59.34 12.22
C TYR A 663 18.60 -59.31 11.86
N THR A 664 17.89 -60.41 12.12
CA THR A 664 16.43 -60.47 12.07
C THR A 664 15.84 -59.85 13.34
N SER A 665 15.29 -58.63 13.23
CA SER A 665 14.38 -58.05 14.21
C SER A 665 12.99 -58.68 14.06
N GLN A 666 12.32 -59.01 15.17
CA GLN A 666 10.92 -59.50 15.16
C GLN A 666 9.89 -58.42 14.77
N TYR A 667 10.32 -57.17 14.57
CA TYR A 667 9.53 -56.09 13.98
C TYR A 667 10.23 -55.61 12.70
N GLY A 668 9.52 -55.66 11.57
CA GLY A 668 10.05 -55.51 10.20
C GLY A 668 11.05 -54.35 10.01
N VAL A 669 12.09 -54.62 9.22
CA VAL A 669 13.20 -53.69 8.97
C VAL A 669 12.98 -52.97 7.64
N ASN A 670 12.84 -51.63 7.67
CA ASN A 670 12.91 -50.80 6.47
C ASN A 670 14.39 -50.60 6.08
N ILE A 671 14.75 -50.88 4.83
CA ILE A 671 16.08 -50.55 4.30
C ILE A 671 15.94 -49.31 3.40
N THR A 672 16.32 -48.15 3.92
CA THR A 672 16.34 -46.90 3.14
C THR A 672 17.77 -46.61 2.69
N ILE A 673 18.02 -46.64 1.37
CA ILE A 673 19.32 -46.25 0.80
C ILE A 673 19.17 -44.80 0.33
N LEU A 674 19.64 -43.84 1.13
CA LEU A 674 19.52 -42.40 0.83
C LEU A 674 20.82 -41.82 0.29
N GLY A 675 20.73 -41.10 -0.84
CA GLY A 675 21.67 -40.03 -1.19
C GLY A 675 23.05 -40.42 -1.73
N PHE A 676 23.16 -41.48 -2.52
CA PHE A 676 24.44 -41.86 -3.17
C PHE A 676 24.51 -41.45 -4.64
N SER A 677 25.68 -40.99 -5.09
CA SER A 677 25.97 -40.67 -6.50
C SER A 677 26.24 -41.90 -7.38
N SER A 678 26.47 -43.09 -6.78
CA SER A 678 26.43 -44.41 -7.44
C SER A 678 26.46 -45.53 -6.38
N VAL A 679 25.69 -46.62 -6.56
CA VAL A 679 25.71 -47.81 -5.68
C VAL A 679 26.02 -49.07 -6.50
N THR A 680 27.01 -49.86 -6.09
CA THR A 680 27.37 -51.12 -6.76
C THR A 680 27.33 -52.29 -5.77
N VAL A 681 26.25 -53.06 -5.77
CA VAL A 681 26.09 -54.28 -4.94
C VAL A 681 26.17 -55.48 -5.88
N SER A 682 26.88 -56.56 -5.53
CA SER A 682 26.90 -57.75 -6.40
C SER A 682 25.52 -58.39 -6.51
N LEU A 683 25.14 -58.88 -7.71
CA LEU A 683 23.85 -59.53 -7.94
C LEU A 683 23.62 -60.74 -7.02
N GLY A 684 24.68 -61.46 -6.67
CA GLY A 684 24.63 -62.57 -5.72
C GLY A 684 24.26 -62.10 -4.31
N SER A 685 24.92 -61.07 -3.80
CA SER A 685 24.64 -60.48 -2.49
C SER A 685 23.23 -59.90 -2.41
N PHE A 686 22.80 -59.18 -3.45
CA PHE A 686 21.45 -58.60 -3.50
C PHE A 686 20.36 -59.67 -3.52
N ARG A 687 20.56 -60.75 -4.29
CA ARG A 687 19.61 -61.87 -4.35
C ARG A 687 19.50 -62.62 -3.02
N MET A 688 20.60 -62.79 -2.29
CA MET A 688 20.61 -63.41 -0.97
C MET A 688 19.88 -62.54 0.07
N ILE A 689 20.14 -61.23 0.09
CA ILE A 689 19.45 -60.27 0.98
C ILE A 689 17.93 -60.32 0.79
N VAL A 690 17.46 -60.34 -0.47
CA VAL A 690 16.02 -60.38 -0.80
C VAL A 690 15.41 -61.76 -0.54
N LYS A 691 16.18 -62.86 -0.64
CA LYS A 691 15.67 -64.23 -0.49
C LYS A 691 15.64 -64.72 0.96
N GLU A 692 16.57 -64.30 1.81
CA GLU A 692 16.71 -64.78 3.20
C GLU A 692 15.97 -63.93 4.24
N THR A 693 15.31 -62.84 3.84
CA THR A 693 14.50 -62.00 4.76
C THR A 693 13.03 -62.45 4.76
N PRO A 694 12.50 -63.05 5.86
CA PRO A 694 11.15 -63.63 5.87
C PRO A 694 10.02 -62.62 6.11
N ASN A 695 10.31 -61.33 6.36
CA ASN A 695 9.32 -60.29 6.70
C ASN A 695 9.53 -58.98 5.91
N ILE A 696 8.44 -58.22 5.78
CA ILE A 696 8.24 -57.00 4.99
C ILE A 696 9.47 -56.06 4.98
N LEU A 697 10.14 -55.99 3.82
CA LEU A 697 11.24 -55.08 3.51
C LEU A 697 10.68 -53.89 2.69
N GLU A 698 10.66 -52.68 3.23
CA GLU A 698 10.42 -51.48 2.40
C GLU A 698 11.76 -50.96 1.90
N VAL A 699 11.96 -50.95 0.59
CA VAL A 699 13.17 -50.41 -0.05
C VAL A 699 12.81 -49.07 -0.70
N SER A 700 13.57 -48.02 -0.38
CA SER A 700 13.42 -46.70 -1.02
C SER A 700 14.78 -46.28 -1.58
N LEU A 701 14.81 -46.04 -2.90
CA LEU A 701 16.00 -45.63 -3.65
C LEU A 701 15.89 -44.18 -4.13
N LYS A 702 15.09 -43.36 -3.43
CA LYS A 702 14.78 -41.99 -3.81
C LYS A 702 16.07 -41.15 -3.88
N GLY A 703 16.34 -40.56 -5.04
CA GLY A 703 17.51 -39.70 -5.29
C GLY A 703 18.85 -40.44 -5.45
N SER A 704 18.85 -41.76 -5.67
CA SER A 704 20.07 -42.53 -5.93
C SER A 704 20.34 -42.68 -7.43
N ILE A 705 21.58 -42.46 -7.87
CA ILE A 705 22.00 -42.65 -9.27
C ILE A 705 22.49 -44.10 -9.45
N ILE A 706 21.97 -44.85 -10.43
CA ILE A 706 22.25 -46.28 -10.61
C ILE A 706 22.93 -46.54 -11.97
N SER A 707 23.97 -47.39 -11.98
CA SER A 707 24.79 -47.73 -13.16
C SER A 707 24.33 -49.01 -13.89
N ASP A 708 24.94 -49.28 -15.06
CA ASP A 708 24.55 -50.26 -16.07
C ASP A 708 24.50 -51.72 -15.56
N CYS A 709 23.33 -52.20 -15.08
CA CYS A 709 22.91 -53.62 -14.93
C CYS A 709 21.44 -53.77 -14.44
N LEU A 710 20.58 -52.79 -14.74
CA LEU A 710 19.29 -52.55 -14.07
C LEU A 710 18.29 -53.72 -14.14
N ASP A 711 18.17 -54.39 -15.29
CA ASP A 711 17.23 -55.51 -15.49
C ASP A 711 17.48 -56.68 -14.52
N ALA A 712 18.74 -56.95 -14.21
CA ALA A 712 19.12 -58.07 -13.35
C ALA A 712 18.72 -57.85 -11.87
N TYR A 713 18.71 -56.61 -11.38
CA TYR A 713 18.30 -56.28 -10.00
C TYR A 713 16.79 -56.12 -9.85
N ILE A 714 16.10 -55.73 -10.93
CA ILE A 714 14.64 -55.53 -10.95
C ILE A 714 13.88 -56.85 -11.03
N VAL A 715 14.45 -57.89 -11.66
CA VAL A 715 13.84 -59.23 -11.70
C VAL A 715 13.63 -59.82 -10.27
N PRO A 716 14.63 -59.88 -9.37
CA PRO A 716 14.41 -60.31 -7.98
C PRO A 716 13.36 -59.47 -7.21
N LEU A 717 13.37 -58.15 -7.38
CA LEU A 717 12.40 -57.25 -6.72
C LEU A 717 10.98 -57.45 -7.24
N SER A 718 10.81 -57.68 -8.54
CA SER A 718 9.49 -57.94 -9.16
C SER A 718 8.96 -59.35 -8.85
N VAL A 719 9.83 -60.36 -8.73
CA VAL A 719 9.44 -61.75 -8.45
C VAL A 719 9.14 -61.98 -6.95
N HIS A 720 9.87 -61.34 -6.03
CA HIS A 720 9.75 -61.58 -4.59
C HIS A 720 9.09 -60.44 -3.78
N CYS A 721 8.82 -59.29 -4.41
CA CYS A 721 8.05 -58.12 -3.96
C CYS A 721 7.87 -57.90 -2.45
N LEU A 722 8.85 -57.24 -1.85
CA LEU A 722 8.67 -56.42 -0.64
C LEU A 722 8.83 -54.94 -1.05
N LYS A 723 7.68 -54.27 -1.19
CA LYS A 723 7.41 -52.81 -1.12
C LYS A 723 8.50 -51.79 -1.57
N LEU A 724 8.93 -51.79 -2.85
CA LEU A 724 9.69 -50.67 -3.43
C LEU A 724 8.78 -49.43 -3.54
N ARG A 725 9.04 -48.35 -2.78
CA ARG A 725 8.19 -47.14 -2.76
C ARG A 725 8.64 -46.01 -3.67
N GLY A 726 9.94 -45.86 -3.92
CA GLY A 726 10.48 -44.72 -4.68
C GLY A 726 11.70 -45.06 -5.50
N LEU A 727 11.76 -44.55 -6.74
CA LEU A 727 12.85 -44.78 -7.68
C LEU A 727 13.18 -43.52 -8.49
N ASP A 728 14.48 -43.25 -8.68
CA ASP A 728 14.99 -42.18 -9.54
C ASP A 728 15.80 -42.74 -10.71
N VAL A 729 15.34 -42.46 -11.93
CA VAL A 729 16.00 -42.84 -13.20
C VAL A 729 16.31 -41.61 -14.06
N SER A 730 16.36 -40.42 -13.47
CA SER A 730 16.55 -39.14 -14.18
C SER A 730 17.96 -38.94 -14.76
N CYS A 731 18.98 -39.58 -14.20
CA CYS A 731 20.38 -39.46 -14.65
C CYS A 731 20.82 -40.57 -15.63
N PHE A 732 19.90 -41.43 -16.08
CA PHE A 732 20.22 -42.55 -16.98
C PHE A 732 20.56 -42.04 -18.39
N SER A 733 21.75 -42.38 -18.91
CA SER A 733 22.18 -42.04 -20.29
C SER A 733 22.43 -43.32 -21.08
N THR A 734 21.71 -43.54 -22.18
CA THR A 734 21.87 -44.71 -23.07
C THR A 734 23.16 -44.67 -23.92
N SER A 735 24.17 -43.92 -23.50
CA SER A 735 25.32 -43.52 -24.31
C SER A 735 26.65 -44.01 -23.73
N SER A 736 26.78 -45.32 -23.52
CA SER A 736 28.11 -45.92 -23.44
C SER A 736 28.21 -47.03 -24.49
N ARG A 737 29.14 -46.88 -25.45
CA ARG A 737 29.36 -47.85 -26.54
C ARG A 737 29.88 -49.21 -26.06
N ASN A 738 30.08 -49.41 -24.76
CA ASN A 738 30.66 -50.60 -24.17
C ASN A 738 29.90 -50.99 -22.90
N SER A 739 28.73 -51.61 -23.04
CA SER A 739 28.24 -52.70 -22.17
C SER A 739 26.78 -53.04 -22.52
N ILE A 740 26.50 -54.34 -22.60
CA ILE A 740 25.21 -55.04 -22.38
C ILE A 740 23.93 -54.40 -22.97
N LYS A 741 23.25 -55.12 -23.88
CA LYS A 741 21.91 -54.76 -24.40
C LYS A 741 20.91 -54.61 -23.26
N PHE A 742 20.54 -53.38 -22.94
CA PHE A 742 19.44 -53.04 -22.04
C PHE A 742 18.11 -53.15 -22.80
N ASP A 743 17.18 -53.98 -22.31
CA ASP A 743 15.85 -54.12 -22.90
C ASP A 743 14.89 -53.16 -22.20
N ALA A 744 14.82 -51.93 -22.73
CA ALA A 744 13.99 -50.88 -22.17
C ALA A 744 12.50 -51.27 -22.09
N GLU A 745 11.98 -52.04 -23.05
CA GLU A 745 10.58 -52.47 -23.03
C GLU A 745 10.33 -53.46 -21.88
N HIS A 746 11.23 -54.42 -21.69
CA HIS A 746 11.16 -55.37 -20.59
C HIS A 746 11.26 -54.68 -19.22
N PHE A 747 12.18 -53.73 -19.07
CA PHE A 747 12.38 -52.94 -17.85
C PHE A 747 11.11 -52.18 -17.42
N TRP A 748 10.54 -51.39 -18.33
CA TRP A 748 9.34 -50.59 -18.03
C TRP A 748 8.10 -51.48 -17.81
N ASN A 749 8.01 -52.63 -18.49
CA ASN A 749 6.97 -53.62 -18.20
C ASN A 749 7.07 -54.18 -16.77
N LEU A 750 8.27 -54.54 -16.30
CA LEU A 750 8.46 -55.02 -14.93
C LEU A 750 8.10 -53.96 -13.88
N LEU A 751 8.53 -52.70 -14.09
CA LEU A 751 8.15 -51.58 -13.23
C LEU A 751 6.64 -51.36 -13.18
N SER A 752 5.95 -51.46 -14.33
CA SER A 752 4.50 -51.24 -14.41
C SER A 752 3.69 -52.27 -13.61
N ARG A 753 4.29 -53.42 -13.26
CA ARG A 753 3.67 -54.48 -12.47
C ARG A 753 3.92 -54.35 -10.96
N MET A 754 4.75 -53.41 -10.52
CA MET A 754 5.07 -53.22 -9.10
C MET A 754 3.91 -52.56 -8.34
N LYS A 755 3.37 -53.26 -7.34
CA LYS A 755 2.14 -52.84 -6.62
C LYS A 755 2.32 -51.67 -5.64
N TYR A 756 3.55 -51.40 -5.20
CA TYR A 756 3.87 -50.48 -4.09
C TYR A 756 4.71 -49.27 -4.52
N LEU A 757 4.96 -49.09 -5.81
CA LEU A 757 5.71 -47.96 -6.33
C LEU A 757 4.85 -46.69 -6.26
N GLU A 758 5.29 -45.74 -5.45
CA GLU A 758 4.55 -44.51 -5.15
C GLU A 758 5.21 -43.26 -5.74
N TYR A 759 6.54 -43.25 -5.88
CA TYR A 759 7.31 -42.10 -6.37
C TYR A 759 8.27 -42.47 -7.50
N LEU A 760 8.24 -41.68 -8.57
CA LEU A 760 9.08 -41.92 -9.74
C LEU A 760 9.68 -40.61 -10.26
N PHE A 761 11.01 -40.60 -10.45
CA PHE A 761 11.74 -39.50 -11.09
C PHE A 761 12.28 -39.98 -12.43
N VAL A 762 11.95 -39.29 -13.54
CA VAL A 762 12.25 -39.75 -14.90
C VAL A 762 12.86 -38.62 -15.73
N ASN A 763 13.81 -38.98 -16.61
CA ASN A 763 14.34 -38.07 -17.61
C ASN A 763 13.40 -37.97 -18.83
N CYS A 764 13.07 -36.76 -19.28
CA CYS A 764 12.25 -36.54 -20.48
C CYS A 764 12.89 -37.11 -21.76
N CYS A 765 14.22 -37.15 -21.86
CA CYS A 765 14.93 -37.71 -23.02
C CYS A 765 14.75 -39.23 -23.16
N SER A 766 14.49 -39.93 -22.05
CA SER A 766 14.20 -41.37 -22.05
C SER A 766 12.79 -41.68 -22.60
N LEU A 767 11.93 -40.66 -22.72
CA LEU A 767 10.53 -40.79 -23.14
C LEU A 767 10.22 -40.13 -24.49
N SER A 768 11.04 -39.17 -24.94
CA SER A 768 10.81 -38.46 -26.21
C SER A 768 11.21 -39.30 -27.44
N PRO A 769 10.43 -39.32 -28.54
CA PRO A 769 10.75 -40.04 -29.76
C PRO A 769 11.87 -39.44 -30.61
N LEU A 770 12.53 -38.34 -30.21
CA LEU A 770 13.38 -37.58 -31.14
C LEU A 770 14.88 -37.45 -30.81
N ILE A 771 15.44 -38.21 -29.84
CA ILE A 771 16.90 -38.16 -29.58
C ILE A 771 17.59 -39.52 -29.70
N SER A 772 18.55 -39.57 -30.63
CA SER A 772 19.74 -40.42 -30.57
C SER A 772 21.00 -39.55 -30.67
N ASN A 773 21.91 -39.68 -29.70
CA ASN A 773 23.34 -39.32 -29.74
C ASN A 773 23.75 -37.92 -30.24
N SER A 774 23.96 -36.97 -29.32
CA SER A 774 25.02 -35.96 -29.52
C SER A 774 25.55 -35.40 -28.19
N GLN A 775 26.61 -36.01 -27.67
CA GLN A 775 27.59 -35.22 -26.91
C GLN A 775 28.49 -34.52 -27.94
N CYS A 776 28.53 -33.19 -27.87
CA CYS A 776 29.53 -32.30 -28.49
C CYS A 776 29.67 -32.35 -30.03
N GLY A 777 29.15 -31.33 -30.72
CA GLY A 777 29.50 -31.02 -32.11
C GLY A 777 28.30 -31.00 -33.08
N GLU A 778 28.25 -29.95 -33.90
CA GLU A 778 27.25 -29.67 -34.93
C GLU A 778 27.04 -30.84 -35.91
N ARG A 779 26.03 -31.71 -35.71
CA ARG A 779 25.45 -32.57 -36.76
C ARG A 779 23.94 -32.76 -36.55
N PRO A 780 23.14 -32.85 -37.64
CA PRO A 780 21.69 -32.97 -37.55
C PRO A 780 21.24 -34.35 -37.02
N SER A 781 20.07 -34.37 -36.38
CA SER A 781 19.41 -35.51 -35.75
C SER A 781 19.19 -36.69 -36.71
N ARG A 782 19.41 -37.92 -36.24
CA ARG A 782 19.12 -39.17 -36.97
C ARG A 782 17.65 -39.53 -36.82
N VAL A 783 17.00 -39.96 -37.91
CA VAL A 783 15.63 -40.52 -37.90
C VAL A 783 15.63 -41.89 -37.23
N LEU A 784 14.78 -42.08 -36.20
CA LEU A 784 14.59 -43.36 -35.51
C LEU A 784 13.95 -44.40 -36.45
N THR A 785 14.23 -45.68 -36.21
CA THR A 785 13.56 -46.79 -36.91
C THR A 785 12.13 -47.00 -36.38
N ASP A 786 11.21 -47.53 -37.19
CA ASP A 786 9.82 -47.81 -36.78
C ASP A 786 9.75 -48.69 -35.51
N ARG A 787 10.71 -49.62 -35.33
CA ARG A 787 10.82 -50.44 -34.11
C ARG A 787 11.16 -49.61 -32.87
N GLU A 788 12.02 -48.61 -32.97
CA GLU A 788 12.38 -47.75 -31.84
C GLU A 788 11.22 -46.82 -31.44
N LEU A 789 10.41 -46.39 -32.42
CA LEU A 789 9.17 -45.63 -32.16
C LEU A 789 8.12 -46.51 -31.45
N VAL A 790 7.92 -47.74 -31.90
CA VAL A 790 7.00 -48.71 -31.26
C VAL A 790 7.42 -49.03 -29.82
N VAL A 791 8.72 -49.25 -29.57
CA VAL A 791 9.24 -49.50 -28.22
C VAL A 791 8.99 -48.30 -27.31
N LYS A 792 9.16 -47.06 -27.79
CA LYS A 792 8.91 -45.86 -26.98
C LYS A 792 7.42 -45.64 -26.68
N GLU A 793 6.52 -45.89 -27.64
CA GLU A 793 5.06 -45.89 -27.38
C GLU A 793 4.69 -46.98 -26.35
N SER A 794 5.25 -48.17 -26.46
CA SER A 794 5.06 -49.26 -25.48
C SER A 794 5.50 -48.84 -24.07
N VAL A 795 6.65 -48.16 -23.93
CA VAL A 795 7.13 -47.60 -22.65
C VAL A 795 6.17 -46.56 -22.07
N ILE A 796 5.65 -45.66 -22.90
CA ILE A 796 4.66 -44.66 -22.49
C ILE A 796 3.38 -45.35 -21.97
N ASP A 797 2.92 -46.40 -22.65
CA ASP A 797 1.76 -47.19 -22.23
C ASP A 797 2.02 -48.03 -20.97
N HIS A 798 3.27 -48.43 -20.70
CA HIS A 798 3.65 -49.04 -19.43
C HIS A 798 3.57 -48.05 -18.25
N ILE A 799 4.00 -46.80 -18.46
CA ILE A 799 3.91 -45.76 -17.42
C ILE A 799 2.44 -45.36 -17.17
N LYS A 800 1.61 -45.25 -18.23
CA LYS A 800 0.16 -45.01 -18.09
C LYS A 800 -0.54 -46.06 -17.23
N ARG A 801 -0.04 -47.30 -17.20
CA ARG A 801 -0.59 -48.40 -16.37
C ARG A 801 -0.25 -48.27 -14.89
N MET A 802 0.64 -47.36 -14.47
CA MET A 802 1.06 -47.16 -13.08
C MET A 802 0.09 -46.28 -12.26
N THR A 803 -1.20 -46.60 -12.26
CA THR A 803 -2.28 -45.75 -11.69
C THR A 803 -2.20 -45.46 -10.18
N ARG A 804 -1.34 -46.17 -9.45
CA ARG A 804 -1.10 -46.02 -7.99
C ARG A 804 0.00 -45.01 -7.64
N LEU A 805 0.66 -44.45 -8.64
CA LEU A 805 1.74 -43.49 -8.44
C LEU A 805 1.20 -42.23 -7.73
N LYS A 806 1.80 -41.89 -6.59
CA LYS A 806 1.46 -40.70 -5.79
C LYS A 806 2.29 -39.48 -6.20
N GLY A 807 3.50 -39.67 -6.72
CA GLY A 807 4.34 -38.57 -7.18
C GLY A 807 5.14 -38.89 -8.45
N LEU A 808 5.12 -37.96 -9.40
CA LEU A 808 5.88 -38.02 -10.64
C LEU A 808 6.75 -36.77 -10.77
N HIS A 809 8.04 -36.95 -10.98
CA HIS A 809 8.98 -35.87 -11.24
C HIS A 809 9.66 -36.08 -12.60
N VAL A 810 9.55 -35.10 -13.49
CA VAL A 810 10.13 -35.16 -14.83
C VAL A 810 11.25 -34.14 -14.93
N THR A 811 12.46 -34.58 -15.27
CA THR A 811 13.64 -33.70 -15.43
C THR A 811 14.29 -33.85 -16.79
N ASN A 812 15.16 -32.90 -17.17
CA ASN A 812 16.08 -33.05 -18.31
C ASN A 812 17.53 -33.16 -17.84
N SER A 813 18.37 -33.93 -18.54
CA SER A 813 19.80 -34.06 -18.24
C SER A 813 20.59 -32.80 -18.61
N ARG A 814 21.58 -32.43 -17.78
CA ARG A 814 22.49 -31.30 -18.04
C ARG A 814 23.32 -31.57 -19.29
N GLY A 815 22.94 -30.98 -20.42
CA GLY A 815 23.75 -30.96 -21.65
C GLY A 815 23.04 -31.38 -22.94
N THR A 816 21.79 -31.84 -22.90
CA THR A 816 21.01 -32.21 -24.09
C THR A 816 20.34 -30.99 -24.73
N THR A 817 20.60 -30.74 -26.01
CA THR A 817 20.12 -29.59 -26.79
C THR A 817 18.70 -29.82 -27.29
N MET A 818 17.63 -29.35 -26.63
CA MET A 818 16.26 -29.64 -27.11
C MET A 818 15.31 -28.47 -26.98
N THR A 819 14.78 -27.96 -28.10
CA THR A 819 13.82 -26.86 -28.12
C THR A 819 12.47 -27.14 -28.77
N GLU A 820 12.33 -28.05 -29.75
CA GLU A 820 11.01 -28.36 -30.37
C GLU A 820 10.39 -29.68 -29.87
N GLU A 821 11.22 -30.64 -29.48
CA GLU A 821 10.80 -32.01 -29.13
C GLU A 821 10.17 -32.14 -27.75
N LEU A 822 10.60 -31.29 -26.82
CA LEU A 822 10.04 -31.20 -25.47
C LEU A 822 8.62 -30.62 -25.49
N HIS A 823 8.35 -29.70 -26.42
CA HIS A 823 7.02 -29.15 -26.63
C HIS A 823 6.06 -30.22 -27.17
N TYR A 824 6.54 -31.08 -28.08
CA TYR A 824 5.80 -32.25 -28.54
C TYR A 824 5.57 -33.26 -27.41
N PHE A 825 6.59 -33.56 -26.59
CA PHE A 825 6.44 -34.45 -25.44
C PHE A 825 5.42 -33.94 -24.42
N ILE A 826 5.46 -32.66 -24.04
CA ILE A 826 4.50 -32.07 -23.09
C ILE A 826 3.07 -32.12 -23.66
N SER A 827 2.88 -31.74 -24.92
CA SER A 827 1.55 -31.65 -25.55
C SER A 827 0.94 -33.02 -25.89
N GLN A 828 1.72 -33.98 -26.38
CA GLN A 828 1.21 -35.26 -26.88
C GLN A 828 1.31 -36.40 -25.86
N HIS A 829 2.38 -36.47 -25.06
CA HIS A 829 2.68 -37.64 -24.24
C HIS A 829 2.55 -37.41 -22.74
N LEU A 830 3.02 -36.28 -22.21
CA LEU A 830 2.93 -35.97 -20.78
C LEU A 830 1.46 -35.84 -20.35
N LEU A 831 0.64 -35.14 -21.14
CA LEU A 831 -0.80 -35.03 -20.91
C LEU A 831 -1.48 -36.41 -20.91
N SER A 832 -1.09 -37.28 -21.83
CA SER A 832 -1.62 -38.65 -21.96
C SER A 832 -1.21 -39.53 -20.77
N ILE A 833 0.04 -39.44 -20.33
CA ILE A 833 0.56 -40.15 -19.15
C ILE A 833 -0.19 -39.71 -17.90
N ILE A 834 -0.29 -38.40 -17.66
CA ILE A 834 -0.89 -37.83 -16.46
C ILE A 834 -2.41 -38.09 -16.41
N SER A 835 -3.10 -38.11 -17.55
CA SER A 835 -4.55 -38.27 -17.61
C SER A 835 -5.08 -39.59 -17.03
N ASN A 836 -4.25 -40.63 -16.94
CA ASN A 836 -4.61 -41.94 -16.39
C ASN A 836 -4.12 -42.16 -14.94
N LEU A 837 -3.43 -41.17 -14.33
CA LEU A 837 -2.86 -41.27 -12.98
C LEU A 837 -3.79 -40.61 -11.94
N GLU A 838 -4.91 -41.26 -11.64
CA GLU A 838 -5.95 -40.74 -10.72
C GLU A 838 -5.46 -40.54 -9.27
N SER A 839 -4.40 -41.24 -8.85
CA SER A 839 -3.83 -41.18 -7.50
C SER A 839 -2.71 -40.14 -7.33
N LEU A 840 -2.39 -39.37 -8.37
CA LEU A 840 -1.27 -38.45 -8.37
C LEU A 840 -1.53 -37.25 -7.43
N LEU A 841 -0.73 -37.16 -6.36
CA LEU A 841 -0.78 -36.09 -5.37
C LEU A 841 0.24 -34.98 -5.66
N CYS A 842 1.37 -35.33 -6.28
CA CYS A 842 2.44 -34.39 -6.59
C CYS A 842 2.97 -34.56 -8.01
N LEU A 843 3.12 -33.44 -8.70
CA LEU A 843 3.74 -33.37 -10.02
C LEU A 843 4.86 -32.32 -10.01
N GLY A 844 6.07 -32.76 -10.36
CA GLY A 844 7.21 -31.88 -10.53
C GLY A 844 7.75 -31.92 -11.95
N ILE A 845 8.01 -30.74 -12.52
CA ILE A 845 8.52 -30.57 -13.88
C ILE A 845 9.74 -29.64 -13.79
N ASP A 846 10.94 -30.15 -14.08
CA ASP A 846 12.20 -29.40 -14.09
C ASP A 846 12.85 -29.46 -15.48
N ILE A 847 12.84 -28.32 -16.18
CA ILE A 847 13.28 -28.22 -17.56
C ILE A 847 14.29 -27.08 -17.71
N SER A 848 15.43 -27.36 -18.37
CA SER A 848 16.43 -26.36 -18.74
C SER A 848 16.58 -26.21 -20.26
N TYR A 849 16.69 -24.97 -20.75
CA TYR A 849 16.87 -24.63 -22.18
C TYR A 849 18.26 -24.06 -22.47
N ARG A 850 18.87 -24.41 -23.63
CA ARG A 850 20.16 -23.86 -24.11
C ARG A 850 19.95 -22.66 -25.06
N GLN A 851 20.87 -21.69 -25.05
CA GLN A 851 20.84 -20.49 -25.91
C GLN A 851 20.70 -20.84 -27.40
N THR A 852 19.58 -20.44 -28.01
CA THR A 852 19.45 -20.31 -29.47
C THR A 852 18.74 -18.99 -29.77
N THR A 853 19.29 -18.24 -30.73
CA THR A 853 19.05 -16.79 -30.90
C THR A 853 17.75 -16.41 -31.63
N LYS A 854 16.88 -17.35 -32.00
CA LYS A 854 15.59 -17.00 -32.63
C LYS A 854 14.53 -18.06 -32.32
N LEU A 855 13.75 -17.85 -31.25
CA LEU A 855 12.47 -18.55 -31.07
C LEU A 855 11.40 -17.56 -30.60
N LYS A 856 10.26 -17.57 -31.31
CA LYS A 856 9.05 -16.81 -30.98
C LYS A 856 8.56 -17.19 -29.58
N SER A 857 7.94 -16.23 -28.88
CA SER A 857 7.27 -16.46 -27.59
C SER A 857 6.27 -17.61 -27.73
N TYR A 858 6.54 -18.73 -27.07
CA TYR A 858 5.66 -19.90 -27.07
C TYR A 858 4.86 -19.94 -25.77
N ILE A 859 3.55 -20.15 -25.89
CA ILE A 859 2.66 -20.45 -24.77
C ILE A 859 2.70 -21.97 -24.56
N ILE A 860 2.92 -22.43 -23.33
CA ILE A 860 2.70 -23.85 -23.00
C ILE A 860 1.18 -24.07 -22.97
N GLU A 861 0.61 -24.56 -24.06
CA GLU A 861 -0.80 -24.96 -24.14
C GLU A 861 -1.00 -26.32 -23.44
N GLY A 862 -2.13 -26.50 -22.75
CA GLY A 862 -2.50 -27.80 -22.15
C GLY A 862 -2.38 -27.92 -20.62
N LEU A 863 -1.76 -26.95 -19.92
CA LEU A 863 -1.71 -26.95 -18.44
C LEU A 863 -3.11 -26.90 -17.81
N GLU A 864 -4.05 -26.18 -18.44
CA GLU A 864 -5.46 -26.14 -18.07
C GLU A 864 -6.09 -27.54 -18.09
N SER A 865 -5.77 -28.36 -19.10
CA SER A 865 -6.24 -29.75 -19.16
C SER A 865 -5.59 -30.64 -18.09
N ILE A 866 -4.38 -30.34 -17.61
CA ILE A 866 -3.73 -31.09 -16.52
C ILE A 866 -4.45 -30.79 -15.21
N LEU A 867 -4.67 -29.50 -14.90
CA LEU A 867 -5.36 -29.05 -13.69
C LEU A 867 -6.82 -29.54 -13.65
N HIS A 868 -7.48 -29.60 -14.80
CA HIS A 868 -8.85 -30.13 -14.89
C HIS A 868 -8.93 -31.65 -14.67
N LYS A 869 -7.94 -32.43 -15.14
CA LYS A 869 -8.00 -33.91 -15.09
C LYS A 869 -7.45 -34.51 -13.80
N CYS A 870 -6.49 -33.85 -13.14
CA CYS A 870 -5.88 -34.37 -11.91
C CYS A 870 -6.57 -33.86 -10.65
N HIS A 871 -7.76 -34.38 -10.34
CA HIS A 871 -8.58 -33.92 -9.22
C HIS A 871 -7.95 -34.10 -7.82
N ARG A 872 -6.93 -34.96 -7.67
CA ARG A 872 -6.23 -35.18 -6.38
C ARG A 872 -4.88 -34.48 -6.27
N LEU A 873 -4.49 -33.70 -7.28
CA LEU A 873 -3.21 -33.02 -7.30
C LEU A 873 -3.17 -31.93 -6.22
N ALA A 874 -2.32 -32.12 -5.21
CA ALA A 874 -2.15 -31.21 -4.09
C ALA A 874 -0.91 -30.33 -4.22
N VAL A 875 0.13 -30.81 -4.92
CA VAL A 875 1.40 -30.09 -5.11
C VAL A 875 1.76 -30.05 -6.59
N LEU A 876 1.95 -28.84 -7.11
CA LEU A 876 2.45 -28.61 -8.46
C LEU A 876 3.73 -27.78 -8.42
N TYR A 877 4.82 -28.37 -8.92
CA TYR A 877 6.14 -27.73 -9.04
C TYR A 877 6.53 -27.63 -10.51
N ILE A 878 6.74 -26.40 -10.99
CA ILE A 878 7.22 -26.13 -12.36
C ILE A 878 8.43 -25.22 -12.29
N TYR A 879 9.57 -25.74 -12.72
CA TYR A 879 10.83 -25.04 -12.88
C TYR A 879 11.21 -25.02 -14.36
N CYS A 880 11.33 -23.83 -14.95
CA CYS A 880 11.77 -23.66 -16.33
C CYS A 880 12.79 -22.52 -16.40
N THR A 881 14.06 -22.88 -16.54
CA THR A 881 15.15 -21.90 -16.68
C THR A 881 15.32 -21.44 -18.12
N PRO A 882 15.44 -20.13 -18.34
CA PRO A 882 16.39 -19.64 -19.33
C PRO A 882 17.41 -18.72 -18.65
N LEU A 883 18.69 -18.99 -18.90
CA LEU A 883 19.71 -17.93 -18.89
C LEU A 883 19.34 -16.96 -20.02
N PHE A 884 18.61 -15.88 -19.67
CA PHE A 884 18.41 -14.62 -20.42
C PHE A 884 17.25 -14.43 -21.43
N PHE A 885 16.21 -15.29 -21.51
CA PHE A 885 15.07 -15.02 -22.42
C PHE A 885 13.69 -15.03 -21.74
N LYS A 886 12.90 -13.95 -21.96
CA LYS A 886 11.49 -13.83 -21.55
C LYS A 886 10.59 -14.76 -22.38
N LYS A 887 10.57 -16.06 -22.06
CA LYS A 887 9.48 -16.95 -22.48
C LYS A 887 8.34 -16.83 -21.47
N ALA A 888 7.08 -16.95 -21.87
CA ALA A 888 5.94 -16.68 -21.00
C ALA A 888 4.98 -17.88 -20.96
N ILE A 889 4.84 -18.52 -19.81
CA ILE A 889 3.76 -19.49 -19.57
C ILE A 889 2.47 -18.70 -19.31
N LYS A 890 1.40 -18.98 -20.05
CA LYS A 890 0.07 -18.38 -19.81
C LYS A 890 -0.69 -19.29 -18.86
N LEU A 891 -0.90 -18.82 -17.64
CA LEU A 891 -1.68 -19.54 -16.64
C LEU A 891 -3.19 -19.31 -16.88
N PRO A 892 -4.04 -20.32 -16.71
CA PRO A 892 -5.49 -20.15 -16.82
C PRO A 892 -6.01 -19.23 -15.71
N VAL A 893 -7.04 -18.43 -16.02
CA VAL A 893 -7.58 -17.39 -15.13
C VAL A 893 -8.78 -17.91 -14.32
N ASP A 894 -9.22 -19.14 -14.53
CA ASP A 894 -10.32 -19.73 -13.77
C ASP A 894 -9.86 -20.16 -12.36
N PRO A 895 -10.41 -19.57 -11.27
CA PRO A 895 -10.07 -19.93 -9.89
C PRO A 895 -10.35 -21.39 -9.54
N ALA A 896 -11.34 -22.03 -10.18
CA ALA A 896 -11.76 -23.39 -9.85
C ALA A 896 -10.68 -24.42 -10.19
N LEU A 897 -9.88 -24.17 -11.22
CA LEU A 897 -8.80 -25.07 -11.66
C LEU A 897 -7.69 -25.23 -10.62
N TYR A 898 -7.55 -24.26 -9.71
CA TYR A 898 -6.56 -24.29 -8.64
C TYR A 898 -7.12 -24.83 -7.32
N GLY A 899 -8.39 -25.21 -7.26
CA GLY A 899 -9.10 -25.48 -6.01
C GLY A 899 -8.50 -26.61 -5.16
N ASN A 900 -7.92 -27.63 -5.80
CA ASN A 900 -7.37 -28.81 -5.12
C ASN A 900 -5.90 -28.65 -4.71
N LEU A 901 -5.21 -27.62 -5.20
CA LEU A 901 -3.80 -27.40 -4.91
C LEU A 901 -3.63 -26.79 -3.53
N THR A 902 -2.68 -27.33 -2.76
CA THR A 902 -2.21 -26.76 -1.49
C THR A 902 -0.93 -25.95 -1.68
N HIS A 903 -0.06 -26.40 -2.58
CA HIS A 903 1.22 -25.78 -2.91
C HIS A 903 1.35 -25.60 -4.42
N LEU A 904 1.60 -24.36 -4.84
CA LEU A 904 1.92 -24.00 -6.22
C LEU A 904 3.28 -23.31 -6.25
N ILE A 905 4.25 -23.94 -6.91
CA ILE A 905 5.62 -23.44 -7.03
C ILE A 905 5.94 -23.23 -8.50
N LEU A 906 6.24 -21.99 -8.86
CA LEU A 906 6.47 -21.55 -10.22
C LEU A 906 7.75 -20.73 -10.32
N ASP A 907 8.78 -21.34 -10.90
CA ASP A 907 10.08 -20.71 -11.14
C ASP A 907 10.37 -20.63 -12.65
N CYS A 908 9.69 -19.68 -13.30
CA CYS A 908 9.82 -19.37 -14.72
C CYS A 908 9.62 -17.86 -14.94
N SER A 909 10.03 -17.34 -16.10
CA SER A 909 9.49 -16.05 -16.58
C SER A 909 8.06 -16.26 -17.08
N PHE A 910 7.11 -15.41 -16.66
CA PHE A 910 5.71 -15.45 -17.10
C PHE A 910 5.35 -14.14 -17.82
N THR A 911 4.26 -14.11 -18.59
CA THR A 911 3.67 -12.82 -19.03
C THR A 911 3.35 -11.96 -17.80
N PRO A 912 3.43 -10.62 -17.88
CA PRO A 912 3.11 -9.76 -16.74
C PRO A 912 1.78 -10.20 -16.13
N MET A 913 1.82 -10.52 -14.84
CA MET A 913 0.71 -11.13 -14.13
C MET A 913 -0.46 -10.16 -14.15
N THR A 914 -1.51 -10.48 -14.89
CA THR A 914 -2.70 -9.61 -14.98
C THR A 914 -3.48 -9.64 -13.68
N SER A 915 -4.10 -8.53 -13.27
CA SER A 915 -4.98 -8.44 -12.09
C SER A 915 -6.04 -9.57 -12.07
N ALA A 916 -6.57 -9.98 -13.23
CA ALA A 916 -7.52 -11.08 -13.33
C ALA A 916 -6.98 -12.44 -12.79
N LEU A 917 -5.70 -12.75 -13.05
CA LEU A 917 -5.04 -13.96 -12.53
C LEU A 917 -4.70 -13.80 -11.04
N GLY A 918 -4.34 -12.58 -10.62
CA GLY A 918 -4.17 -12.19 -9.22
C GLY A 918 -5.41 -12.51 -8.39
N ASN A 919 -6.57 -12.03 -8.88
CA ASN A 919 -7.87 -12.28 -8.28
C ASN A 919 -8.26 -13.77 -8.31
N ALA A 920 -7.93 -14.50 -9.37
CA ALA A 920 -8.26 -15.92 -9.45
C ALA A 920 -7.55 -16.76 -8.37
N LEU A 921 -6.25 -16.52 -8.16
CA LEU A 921 -5.47 -17.19 -7.11
C LEU A 921 -5.89 -16.74 -5.70
N ALA A 922 -6.26 -15.47 -5.53
CA ALA A 922 -6.80 -14.97 -4.26
C ALA A 922 -8.14 -15.62 -3.92
N ILE A 923 -9.04 -15.78 -4.91
CA ILE A 923 -10.30 -16.51 -4.76
C ILE A 923 -10.03 -17.97 -4.43
N SER A 924 -9.07 -18.62 -5.10
CA SER A 924 -8.79 -20.04 -4.87
C SER A 924 -8.24 -20.30 -3.48
N SER A 925 -7.49 -19.37 -2.90
CA SER A 925 -7.07 -19.48 -1.50
C SER A 925 -8.18 -19.18 -0.50
N LYS A 926 -9.00 -18.17 -0.77
CA LYS A 926 -10.09 -17.79 0.15
C LYS A 926 -11.20 -18.85 0.20
N LYS A 927 -11.47 -19.52 -0.93
CA LYS A 927 -12.59 -20.45 -1.10
C LYS A 927 -12.18 -21.93 -1.11
N TYR A 928 -10.94 -22.25 -1.49
CA TYR A 928 -10.46 -23.64 -1.62
C TYR A 928 -9.18 -23.87 -0.79
N GLN A 929 -8.26 -24.78 -1.19
CA GLN A 929 -7.17 -25.27 -0.32
C GLN A 929 -5.79 -24.64 -0.55
N LEU A 930 -5.65 -23.64 -1.42
CA LEU A 930 -4.34 -23.07 -1.77
C LEU A 930 -3.76 -22.24 -0.61
N LYS A 931 -2.69 -22.76 0.01
CA LYS A 931 -2.03 -22.16 1.18
C LYS A 931 -0.68 -21.56 0.88
N HIS A 932 0.11 -22.18 0.01
CA HIS A 932 1.49 -21.76 -0.28
C HIS A 932 1.68 -21.47 -1.76
N LEU A 933 2.14 -20.25 -2.05
CA LEU A 933 2.44 -19.79 -3.40
C LEU A 933 3.89 -19.26 -3.46
N PHE A 934 4.70 -19.88 -4.32
CA PHE A 934 6.09 -19.49 -4.54
C PHE A 934 6.27 -19.00 -5.98
N LEU A 935 6.65 -17.72 -6.15
CA LEU A 935 6.90 -17.11 -7.46
C LEU A 935 8.31 -16.51 -7.52
N ALA A 936 9.06 -16.84 -8.57
CA ALA A 936 10.43 -16.35 -8.75
C ALA A 936 10.55 -14.97 -9.44
N SER A 937 9.47 -14.44 -10.05
CA SER A 937 9.52 -13.21 -10.88
C SER A 937 9.02 -11.93 -10.19
N LYS A 938 9.41 -10.77 -10.73
CA LYS A 938 9.03 -9.43 -10.21
C LYS A 938 7.57 -9.11 -10.59
N THR A 939 6.64 -9.26 -9.64
CA THR A 939 5.22 -8.88 -9.80
C THR A 939 5.01 -7.38 -9.57
N GLU A 940 4.11 -6.75 -10.32
CA GLU A 940 3.71 -5.34 -10.11
C GLU A 940 3.00 -5.17 -8.75
N GLU A 941 3.21 -4.04 -8.08
CA GLU A 941 2.75 -3.80 -6.70
C GLU A 941 1.22 -3.85 -6.55
N ASP A 942 0.48 -3.45 -7.59
CA ASP A 942 -0.98 -3.41 -7.55
C ASP A 942 -1.60 -4.82 -7.55
N VAL A 943 -1.01 -5.76 -8.29
CA VAL A 943 -1.42 -7.18 -8.30
C VAL A 943 -1.10 -7.84 -6.96
N LEU A 944 0.04 -7.48 -6.36
CA LEU A 944 0.43 -7.97 -5.04
C LEU A 944 -0.52 -7.48 -3.94
N LYS A 945 -1.04 -6.25 -4.06
CA LYS A 945 -2.06 -5.71 -3.14
C LYS A 945 -3.38 -6.46 -3.24
N GLU A 946 -3.87 -6.72 -4.45
CA GLU A 946 -5.12 -7.48 -4.63
C GLU A 946 -5.03 -8.91 -4.06
N MET A 947 -3.88 -9.59 -4.24
CA MET A 947 -3.65 -10.92 -3.67
C MET A 947 -3.48 -10.92 -2.15
N LYS A 948 -2.88 -9.86 -1.58
CA LYS A 948 -2.66 -9.74 -0.13
C LYS A 948 -3.86 -9.23 0.65
N ALA A 949 -4.84 -8.63 -0.01
CA ALA A 949 -6.05 -8.12 0.63
C ALA A 949 -6.86 -9.19 1.40
N GLY A 950 -6.59 -10.49 1.14
CA GLY A 950 -7.23 -11.61 1.83
C GLY A 950 -6.46 -12.23 3.01
N ASN A 951 -5.14 -12.05 3.17
CA ASN A 951 -4.32 -12.77 4.18
C ASN A 951 -4.40 -14.32 4.22
N PHE A 952 -4.94 -14.99 3.18
CA PHE A 952 -5.13 -16.45 3.18
C PHE A 952 -4.00 -17.27 2.51
N ILE A 953 -3.07 -16.62 1.78
CA ILE A 953 -1.92 -17.27 1.10
C ILE A 953 -0.60 -16.83 1.73
N GLN A 954 0.27 -17.79 2.05
CA GLN A 954 1.68 -17.50 2.34
C GLN A 954 2.45 -17.33 1.02
N PHE A 955 2.96 -16.11 0.81
CA PHE A 955 3.65 -15.70 -0.40
C PHE A 955 5.16 -15.60 -0.19
N TYR A 956 5.93 -16.21 -1.09
CA TYR A 956 7.39 -16.20 -1.06
C TYR A 956 7.94 -15.62 -2.36
N GLN A 957 8.74 -14.54 -2.25
CA GLN A 957 9.33 -13.82 -3.39
C GLN A 957 10.86 -13.86 -3.34
N PHE A 958 11.50 -14.12 -4.48
CA PHE A 958 12.94 -14.04 -4.63
C PHE A 958 13.42 -12.58 -4.72
N LYS A 959 14.27 -12.14 -3.78
CA LYS A 959 15.11 -10.92 -3.92
C LYS A 959 16.48 -11.35 -4.44
N GLY A 960 16.72 -11.18 -5.74
CA GLY A 960 17.96 -11.62 -6.38
C GLY A 960 19.21 -10.87 -5.90
N LEU A 961 20.27 -11.60 -5.57
CA LEU A 961 21.64 -11.09 -5.50
C LEU A 961 22.31 -11.42 -6.85
N LEU A 962 22.73 -10.41 -7.61
CA LEU A 962 23.63 -10.59 -8.75
C LEU A 962 25.00 -11.07 -8.23
N CYS A 963 25.44 -12.26 -8.65
CA CYS A 963 26.80 -12.72 -8.41
C CYS A 963 27.81 -11.83 -9.16
N ARG A 964 28.73 -11.21 -8.43
CA ARG A 964 30.00 -10.73 -8.99
C ARG A 964 30.86 -11.94 -9.32
N HIS A 965 31.47 -11.91 -10.51
CA HIS A 965 32.48 -12.86 -10.94
C HIS A 965 33.69 -12.79 -10.02
N ASP A 966 34.04 -13.91 -9.39
CA ASP A 966 35.44 -14.24 -9.11
C ASP A 966 35.69 -15.73 -9.32
N SER A 967 36.80 -15.98 -10.02
CA SER A 967 37.18 -17.24 -10.63
C SER A 967 38.02 -18.09 -9.69
N SER A 968 37.42 -19.10 -9.07
CA SER A 968 38.09 -20.36 -8.72
C SER A 968 37.04 -21.43 -8.37
N VAL A 969 37.02 -22.50 -9.17
CA VAL A 969 36.29 -23.78 -8.97
C VAL A 969 34.80 -23.65 -8.58
N GLN A 970 33.95 -23.58 -9.60
CA GLN A 970 32.50 -23.47 -9.50
C GLN A 970 31.83 -24.77 -9.00
N GLN A 971 31.38 -24.77 -7.76
CA GLN A 971 30.17 -25.49 -7.32
C GLN A 971 29.28 -24.49 -6.58
N THR A 972 28.50 -23.70 -7.32
CA THR A 972 27.32 -23.02 -6.77
C THR A 972 26.17 -24.03 -6.74
N TYR A 973 26.19 -24.93 -5.75
CA TYR A 973 24.94 -25.40 -5.17
C TYR A 973 24.42 -24.24 -4.34
N PHE A 974 23.42 -23.51 -4.86
CA PHE A 974 22.57 -22.77 -3.94
C PHE A 974 21.80 -23.80 -3.13
N ASP A 975 21.98 -23.73 -1.83
CA ASP A 975 21.26 -24.53 -0.84
C ASP A 975 19.74 -24.31 -0.98
N ILE A 976 19.13 -25.13 -1.84
CA ILE A 976 17.76 -25.64 -1.66
C ILE A 976 17.68 -26.51 -0.38
N SER A 977 18.81 -26.67 0.31
CA SER A 977 18.98 -27.24 1.63
C SER A 977 18.52 -26.34 2.79
N GLU A 978 18.38 -25.01 2.61
CA GLU A 978 17.98 -24.08 3.69
C GLU A 978 16.50 -23.64 3.65
N LEU A 979 15.82 -23.77 2.50
CA LEU A 979 14.39 -24.02 2.53
C LEU A 979 14.23 -25.53 2.61
N ASP A 980 13.91 -26.03 3.79
CA ASP A 980 13.48 -27.40 4.08
C ASP A 980 12.14 -27.70 3.36
N LEU A 981 12.09 -27.51 2.04
CA LEU A 981 11.25 -28.23 1.10
C LEU A 981 11.86 -29.63 0.89
N ASN A 982 12.33 -30.26 1.96
CA ASN A 982 11.79 -31.56 2.29
C ASN A 982 10.26 -31.42 2.37
N ILE A 983 9.61 -31.33 1.20
CA ILE A 983 8.41 -32.12 0.97
C ILE A 983 8.92 -33.54 1.16
N ASP A 984 8.97 -33.92 2.43
CA ASP A 984 9.17 -35.27 2.87
C ASP A 984 7.95 -35.97 2.31
N PHE A 985 8.08 -36.50 1.10
CA PHE A 985 6.96 -37.10 0.38
C PHE A 985 6.33 -38.23 1.22
N ALA A 986 7.05 -38.74 2.23
CA ALA A 986 6.56 -39.62 3.29
C ALA A 986 5.51 -38.97 4.22
N ARG A 987 5.51 -37.64 4.38
CA ARG A 987 4.51 -36.86 5.15
C ARG A 987 3.26 -36.47 4.36
N LEU A 988 3.18 -36.80 3.07
CA LEU A 988 1.97 -36.68 2.24
C LEU A 988 1.12 -37.97 2.22
N HIS A 989 1.44 -38.93 3.11
CA HIS A 989 0.64 -40.11 3.41
C HIS A 989 -0.28 -39.88 4.60
#